data_AF-A0A1M2Z1Q6-F1
#
_entry.id   AF-A0A1M2Z1Q6-F1
#
_cell.length_a   1.000
_cell.length_b   1.000
_cell.length_c   1.000
_cell.angle_alpha   90.00
_cell.angle_beta   90.00
_cell.angle_gamma   90.00
#
_symmetry.space_group_name_H-M   'P 1'
#
loop_
_entity.id
_entity.type
_entity.pdbx_description
1 polymer ?
#
loop_
_entity_poly.entity_id
_entity_poly.type
_entity_poly.pdbx_seq_one_letter_code
_entity_poly.pdbx_strand_id
1 'polypeptide(L)'
;MKSFLILTGTLVLAASGAFAQSTGNPPPASTAVPGTSEPQPRTPAAQPPSQSAPSGAQATPAAPTTNTVASGVGKVPDHDAGNWINYGGSNAADHFTPAAQITPQNAGKLEKVWEFHTGDKEPPASEGIEYAFENTPLKVGDNLYVCTPSQMVIDIDPSTGTQKWRFDPKVKKAALQNVYDATCRGVAYWEAPPGTPQCPRRIIYGTTDGRLLAVDADTGKPCTSFGDNGAANLLQGIGDTIPGFFSANSAPTIVNDVVVLGHQVVDNQKLNAPSGVVRGWDALTGRMLWAWDMDRPDQSGPPPQGKTYSRSTPNVWSMIAGDDKLGLVYLPMGNRAADYWGGGRTPQEEKYSSAVVALDVKTGKPRWSFQTIHHDLWDYDLGSQPTLVDWPTADGTVPALIQASKRGELFVLDRRTGKPLMPVEEKPVPQGTSEGDHTAPTQPYSVKMPEFSGDTLKASDMWGISPIDQLWCRIQFQKARYQGEFTPPVEAKSGSWIEYPGDNGGMDWGGIAYDPSNKILVVNSNRMPDMKVKVPRDKVKAKPIGERSQKEMGELGGPQVGAPFGIVSNKWISPLGDPCIAPPWGFLSGIGIPSGKLLWKKPIGTAAANGPFGIPSHLDITIGTPNNGGSVVTKGGVTFIAATLDDYIRAFDTKTGKQLWRDKLPAGGQATPISYVEKGRQYVVIAAGGHHFMDTTLGDSVVAYALPENAVSTGSTAGK
;
A
#
# COMPACT_ATOMS: atom_id res chain seq x y z
N MET A 1 21.83 -32.78 -39.63
CA MET A 1 21.09 -32.78 -40.91
C MET A 1 19.61 -32.99 -40.62
N LYS A 2 18.77 -32.17 -41.28
CA LYS A 2 17.29 -32.18 -41.35
C LYS A 2 16.55 -31.60 -40.14
N SER A 3 15.58 -30.69 -40.27
CA SER A 3 15.13 -29.83 -41.37
C SER A 3 14.21 -28.77 -40.76
N PHE A 4 14.42 -27.51 -41.12
CA PHE A 4 13.48 -26.40 -40.94
C PHE A 4 12.28 -26.60 -41.86
N LEU A 5 11.05 -26.30 -41.39
CA LEU A 5 9.89 -26.12 -42.25
C LEU A 5 9.25 -24.75 -41.95
N ILE A 6 9.34 -23.88 -42.96
CA ILE A 6 8.66 -22.59 -43.05
C ILE A 6 7.26 -22.86 -43.62
N LEU A 7 6.22 -22.33 -42.99
CA LEU A 7 4.89 -22.25 -43.61
C LEU A 7 4.47 -20.78 -43.75
N THR A 8 4.46 -20.35 -45.01
CA THR A 8 3.87 -19.11 -45.52
C THR A 8 2.35 -19.31 -45.70
N GLY A 9 1.54 -18.36 -45.18
CA GLY A 9 0.09 -18.33 -45.41
C GLY A 9 -0.37 -16.94 -45.85
N THR A 10 -0.78 -16.86 -47.11
CA THR A 10 -1.28 -15.67 -47.83
C THR A 10 -2.69 -15.29 -47.38
N LEU A 11 -2.93 -14.00 -47.12
CA LEU A 11 -4.23 -13.43 -46.76
C LEU A 11 -4.97 -12.96 -48.03
N VAL A 12 -6.20 -13.43 -48.25
CA VAL A 12 -7.09 -13.01 -49.34
C VAL A 12 -8.07 -11.96 -48.82
N LEU A 13 -8.12 -10.82 -49.49
CA LEU A 13 -9.12 -9.74 -49.35
C LEU A 13 -10.47 -10.18 -49.93
N ALA A 14 -11.56 -9.90 -49.22
CA ALA A 14 -12.88 -9.77 -49.84
C ALA A 14 -13.66 -8.64 -49.17
N ALA A 15 -13.94 -7.59 -49.95
CA ALA A 15 -14.82 -6.50 -49.62
C ALA A 15 -16.24 -6.80 -50.11
N SER A 16 -17.26 -6.37 -49.35
CA SER A 16 -18.61 -6.14 -49.87
C SER A 16 -19.26 -5.06 -49.03
N GLY A 17 -19.55 -3.91 -49.65
CA GLY A 17 -20.37 -2.85 -49.06
C GLY A 17 -21.84 -3.02 -49.46
N ALA A 18 -22.72 -2.40 -48.69
CA ALA A 18 -23.99 -1.84 -49.17
C ALA A 18 -24.52 -0.78 -48.20
N PHE A 19 -24.90 0.35 -48.79
CA PHE A 19 -25.54 1.54 -48.24
C PHE A 19 -26.99 1.31 -47.81
N ALA A 20 -27.49 2.08 -46.82
CA ALA A 20 -28.78 2.78 -46.91
C ALA A 20 -28.94 3.89 -45.85
N GLN A 21 -29.51 5.01 -46.30
CA GLN A 21 -29.77 6.31 -45.65
C GLN A 21 -31.07 6.30 -44.80
N SER A 22 -31.08 6.96 -43.62
CA SER A 22 -31.71 8.28 -43.28
C SER A 22 -33.25 8.38 -43.34
N THR A 23 -33.86 8.82 -42.21
CA THR A 23 -34.89 9.89 -42.01
C THR A 23 -35.49 9.68 -40.60
N GLY A 24 -35.88 10.62 -39.72
CA GLY A 24 -35.97 12.08 -39.66
C GLY A 24 -36.41 12.48 -38.21
N ASN A 25 -36.32 13.76 -37.86
CA ASN A 25 -36.64 14.42 -36.56
C ASN A 25 -37.80 15.44 -36.79
N PRO A 26 -38.33 16.23 -35.81
CA PRO A 26 -38.83 16.03 -34.42
C PRO A 26 -40.23 16.75 -34.22
N PRO A 27 -40.54 17.58 -33.17
CA PRO A 27 -40.96 17.37 -31.76
C PRO A 27 -42.44 17.87 -31.48
N PRO A 28 -42.90 18.10 -30.20
CA PRO A 28 -42.75 19.43 -29.55
C PRO A 28 -42.62 19.44 -27.98
N ALA A 29 -41.88 20.41 -27.41
CA ALA A 29 -42.28 21.52 -26.49
C ALA A 29 -42.92 21.15 -25.12
N SER A 30 -42.85 21.87 -23.99
CA SER A 30 -42.15 23.05 -23.42
C SER A 30 -42.88 23.34 -22.10
N THR A 31 -42.22 23.73 -20.99
CA THR A 31 -42.72 24.76 -20.03
C THR A 31 -41.67 25.10 -18.95
N ALA A 32 -41.60 26.38 -18.59
CA ALA A 32 -40.65 27.08 -17.72
C ALA A 32 -41.22 27.26 -16.27
N VAL A 33 -40.44 27.21 -15.16
CA VAL A 33 -39.78 28.30 -14.34
C VAL A 33 -40.79 29.24 -13.60
N PRO A 34 -40.61 29.89 -12.39
CA PRO A 34 -39.40 30.20 -11.54
C PRO A 34 -39.54 30.12 -9.98
N GLY A 35 -38.43 30.44 -9.26
CA GLY A 35 -38.43 31.23 -7.99
C GLY A 35 -37.42 30.75 -6.91
N THR A 36 -36.18 31.25 -6.83
CA THR A 36 -35.65 32.41 -6.04
C THR A 36 -35.99 32.46 -4.54
N SER A 37 -34.97 32.34 -3.67
CA SER A 37 -34.65 33.36 -2.65
C SER A 37 -33.29 33.10 -1.99
N GLU A 38 -32.49 34.18 -1.91
CA GLU A 38 -31.21 34.30 -1.21
C GLU A 38 -31.38 34.67 0.28
N PRO A 39 -30.31 34.57 1.10
CA PRO A 39 -30.35 34.65 2.56
C PRO A 39 -29.96 36.05 3.11
N GLN A 40 -30.31 36.35 4.36
CA GLN A 40 -29.76 37.49 5.11
C GLN A 40 -29.76 37.28 6.65
N PRO A 41 -28.93 38.05 7.40
CA PRO A 41 -28.07 37.54 8.46
C PRO A 41 -28.52 37.93 9.88
N ARG A 42 -27.99 37.25 10.92
CA ARG A 42 -27.98 37.78 12.30
C ARG A 42 -26.66 37.52 13.02
N THR A 43 -26.11 38.61 13.53
CA THR A 43 -24.93 38.80 14.40
C THR A 43 -25.26 38.44 15.88
N PRO A 44 -24.27 38.47 16.81
CA PRO A 44 -24.16 37.50 17.91
C PRO A 44 -24.59 38.05 19.29
N ALA A 45 -24.94 37.16 20.21
CA ALA A 45 -25.31 37.51 21.58
C ALA A 45 -24.36 36.89 22.64
N ALA A 46 -23.61 37.80 23.26
CA ALA A 46 -23.15 37.92 24.65
C ALA A 46 -23.12 36.70 25.61
N GLN A 47 -21.95 36.53 26.25
CA GLN A 47 -21.75 35.85 27.54
C GLN A 47 -22.17 36.72 28.74
N PRO A 48 -22.62 36.11 29.86
CA PRO A 48 -22.60 36.70 31.20
C PRO A 48 -21.69 35.91 32.18
N PRO A 49 -21.40 36.37 33.41
CA PRO A 49 -20.04 36.68 33.85
C PRO A 49 -19.43 35.71 34.88
N SER A 50 -18.12 35.91 35.08
CA SER A 50 -17.22 35.29 36.05
C SER A 50 -17.63 35.41 37.52
N GLN A 51 -17.43 34.32 38.29
CA GLN A 51 -17.21 34.35 39.74
C GLN A 51 -15.88 33.66 40.08
N SER A 52 -15.18 34.21 41.06
CA SER A 52 -13.77 33.97 41.38
C SER A 52 -13.53 33.10 42.63
N ALA A 53 -12.48 32.26 42.53
CA ALA A 53 -11.51 31.80 43.56
C ALA A 53 -11.97 30.72 44.59
N PRO A 54 -11.10 29.79 45.08
CA PRO A 54 -9.69 30.03 45.43
C PRO A 54 -8.63 29.03 44.92
N SER A 55 -7.39 29.49 45.11
CA SER A 55 -6.10 28.94 44.71
C SER A 55 -5.76 27.57 45.32
N GLY A 56 -5.27 26.67 44.47
CA GLY A 56 -4.49 25.50 44.84
C GLY A 56 -3.47 25.21 43.73
N ALA A 57 -2.19 25.24 44.10
CA ALA A 57 -1.00 24.83 43.36
C ALA A 57 -1.13 24.67 41.82
N GLN A 58 -0.63 25.66 41.07
CA GLN A 58 -0.34 25.50 39.65
C GLN A 58 0.80 24.48 39.48
N ALA A 59 0.45 23.23 39.19
CA ALA A 59 1.30 22.39 38.36
C ALA A 59 1.32 23.03 36.97
N THR A 60 2.49 23.50 36.54
CA THR A 60 2.71 23.90 35.15
C THR A 60 2.32 22.73 34.26
N PRO A 61 1.37 22.85 33.33
CA PRO A 61 1.17 21.81 32.34
C PRO A 61 2.46 21.73 31.53
N ALA A 62 3.19 20.63 31.66
CA ALA A 62 4.22 20.33 30.70
C ALA A 62 3.58 20.35 29.31
N ALA A 63 4.15 21.10 28.38
CA ALA A 63 3.75 21.06 26.98
C ALA A 63 3.73 19.57 26.54
N PRO A 64 2.66 19.10 25.88
CA PRO A 64 2.59 17.72 25.42
C PRO A 64 3.79 17.46 24.51
N THR A 65 4.65 16.54 24.90
CA THR A 65 5.73 16.04 24.03
C THR A 65 5.07 15.40 22.82
N THR A 66 5.30 15.96 21.64
CA THR A 66 4.68 15.64 20.35
C THR A 66 5.04 14.27 19.76
N ASN A 67 5.48 13.30 20.55
CA ASN A 67 6.00 12.01 20.05
C ASN A 67 5.26 10.80 20.64
N THR A 68 4.01 10.98 21.06
CA THR A 68 3.12 9.91 21.47
C THR A 68 1.79 10.17 20.78
N VAL A 69 1.38 9.27 19.88
CA VAL A 69 -0.02 9.25 19.44
C VAL A 69 -0.78 8.59 20.58
N ALA A 70 -1.31 9.40 21.49
CA ALA A 70 -2.26 8.91 22.48
C ALA A 70 -3.40 8.22 21.73
N SER A 71 -3.63 6.93 22.00
CA SER A 71 -4.68 6.08 21.39
C SER A 71 -6.12 6.55 21.71
N GLY A 72 -6.34 7.82 22.04
CA GLY A 72 -7.55 8.25 22.72
C GLY A 72 -7.72 7.54 24.06
N VAL A 73 -8.91 7.62 24.64
CA VAL A 73 -9.24 7.10 25.98
C VAL A 73 -8.82 5.64 26.11
N GLY A 74 -7.89 5.37 27.04
CA GLY A 74 -7.03 4.18 27.10
C GLY A 74 -7.69 2.84 26.81
N LYS A 75 -6.97 2.03 26.01
CA LYS A 75 -7.18 0.60 25.66
C LYS A 75 -6.11 0.03 24.70
N VAL A 76 -5.15 0.84 24.23
CA VAL A 76 -3.96 0.42 23.47
C VAL A 76 -2.77 1.17 24.07
N PRO A 77 -1.61 0.51 24.36
CA PRO A 77 -0.42 1.18 24.83
C PRO A 77 0.00 2.32 23.90
N ASP A 78 0.65 3.32 24.47
CA ASP A 78 1.20 4.42 23.70
C ASP A 78 2.33 3.91 22.77
N HIS A 79 2.37 4.43 21.55
CA HIS A 79 3.52 4.22 20.66
C HIS A 79 4.71 4.98 21.23
N ASP A 80 5.70 4.26 21.75
CA ASP A 80 6.85 4.81 22.45
C ASP A 80 8.15 4.10 22.03
N ALA A 81 9.25 4.31 22.78
CA ALA A 81 10.51 3.70 22.40
C ALA A 81 10.47 2.18 22.57
N GLY A 82 9.59 1.67 23.43
CA GLY A 82 9.43 0.27 23.72
C GLY A 82 8.38 -0.40 22.86
N ASN A 83 7.34 0.28 22.39
CA ASN A 83 6.19 -0.34 21.70
C ASN A 83 6.07 0.12 20.25
N TRP A 84 5.71 -0.81 19.36
CA TRP A 84 5.33 -0.61 17.96
C TRP A 84 3.96 -1.25 17.76
N ILE A 85 2.90 -0.44 17.80
CA ILE A 85 1.52 -0.89 18.10
C ILE A 85 0.61 -0.99 16.87
N ASN A 86 1.08 -0.59 15.69
CA ASN A 86 0.41 -0.72 14.40
C ASN A 86 1.44 -0.96 13.30
N TYR A 87 1.00 -1.32 12.09
CA TYR A 87 1.88 -1.50 10.91
C TYR A 87 2.88 -0.34 10.77
N GLY A 88 2.40 0.90 10.67
CA GLY A 88 3.23 2.10 10.54
C GLY A 88 3.73 2.69 11.87
N GLY A 89 3.83 1.89 12.92
CA GLY A 89 4.21 2.28 14.28
C GLY A 89 3.01 2.64 15.14
N SER A 90 2.24 3.62 14.70
CA SER A 90 1.00 4.07 15.35
C SER A 90 -0.15 4.20 14.36
N ASN A 91 -1.34 4.58 14.82
CA ASN A 91 -2.46 4.92 13.93
C ASN A 91 -2.13 6.09 12.98
N ALA A 92 -1.14 6.93 13.33
CA ALA A 92 -0.67 8.01 12.46
C ALA A 92 0.19 7.51 11.28
N ALA A 93 0.69 6.28 11.32
CA ALA A 93 1.46 5.68 10.23
C ALA A 93 2.66 6.54 9.77
N ASP A 94 3.43 7.06 10.73
CA ASP A 94 4.62 7.87 10.48
C ASP A 94 5.91 7.04 10.37
N HIS A 95 5.84 5.73 10.65
CA HIS A 95 6.98 4.81 10.57
C HIS A 95 8.19 5.33 11.37
N PHE A 96 7.91 5.93 12.52
CA PHE A 96 8.91 6.55 13.38
C PHE A 96 9.00 5.82 14.71
N THR A 97 10.19 5.73 15.29
CA THR A 97 10.35 5.34 16.70
C THR A 97 11.07 6.44 17.49
N PRO A 98 10.62 6.77 18.72
CA PRO A 98 11.34 7.69 19.58
C PRO A 98 12.61 7.07 20.18
N ALA A 99 12.92 5.80 19.90
CA ALA A 99 14.18 5.17 20.29
C ALA A 99 15.39 5.87 19.63
N ALA A 100 16.44 6.11 20.41
CA ALA A 100 17.56 6.98 20.03
C ALA A 100 18.95 6.44 20.42
N GLN A 101 19.07 5.16 20.77
CA GLN A 101 20.37 4.56 21.11
C GLN A 101 21.24 4.37 19.86
N ILE A 102 20.62 4.06 18.71
CA ILE A 102 21.31 3.94 17.43
C ILE A 102 21.34 5.31 16.74
N THR A 103 22.54 5.78 16.43
CA THR A 103 22.85 7.11 15.89
C THR A 103 23.79 6.99 14.68
N PRO A 104 23.95 8.04 13.86
CA PRO A 104 24.94 8.03 12.79
C PRO A 104 26.37 7.71 13.23
N GLN A 105 26.72 8.00 14.48
CA GLN A 105 28.06 7.77 15.02
C GLN A 105 28.32 6.31 15.40
N ASN A 106 27.28 5.52 15.67
CA ASN A 106 27.43 4.14 16.16
C ASN A 106 26.72 3.08 15.29
N ALA A 107 25.88 3.45 14.32
CA ALA A 107 25.15 2.51 13.46
C ALA A 107 26.07 1.52 12.71
N GLY A 108 27.31 1.93 12.40
CA GLY A 108 28.32 1.04 11.81
C GLY A 108 28.76 -0.14 12.68
N LYS A 109 28.32 -0.20 13.94
CA LYS A 109 28.63 -1.27 14.91
C LYS A 109 27.48 -2.26 15.12
N LEU A 110 26.40 -2.16 14.35
CA LEU A 110 25.27 -3.08 14.48
C LEU A 110 25.70 -4.51 14.12
N GLU A 111 25.23 -5.46 14.92
CA GLU A 111 25.47 -6.90 14.74
C GLU A 111 24.13 -7.63 14.72
N LYS A 112 24.05 -8.73 13.94
CA LYS A 112 22.93 -9.66 14.02
C LYS A 112 22.95 -10.34 15.39
N VAL A 113 21.89 -10.18 16.17
CA VAL A 113 21.82 -10.68 17.56
C VAL A 113 20.95 -11.91 17.72
N TRP A 114 19.95 -12.08 16.86
CA TRP A 114 19.18 -13.31 16.76
C TRP A 114 18.55 -13.43 15.36
N GLU A 115 18.20 -14.66 15.01
CA GLU A 115 17.47 -15.02 13.81
C GLU A 115 16.44 -16.10 14.17
N PHE A 116 15.21 -15.93 13.72
CA PHE A 116 14.11 -16.85 13.95
C PHE A 116 13.57 -17.36 12.61
N HIS A 117 13.47 -18.68 12.44
CA HIS A 117 12.83 -19.28 11.26
C HIS A 117 11.37 -19.58 11.55
N THR A 118 10.46 -19.01 10.77
CA THR A 118 9.02 -19.22 10.97
C THR A 118 8.58 -20.64 10.62
N GLY A 119 9.33 -21.36 9.79
CA GLY A 119 8.97 -22.69 9.27
C GLY A 119 7.90 -22.65 8.18
N ASP A 120 7.37 -21.48 7.84
CA ASP A 120 6.41 -21.29 6.76
C ASP A 120 7.14 -20.97 5.46
N LYS A 121 7.55 -22.03 4.77
CA LYS A 121 8.29 -21.94 3.51
C LYS A 121 7.34 -22.06 2.33
N GLU A 122 7.70 -21.42 1.22
CA GLU A 122 6.92 -21.53 -0.01
C GLU A 122 6.71 -23.00 -0.39
N PRO A 123 5.48 -23.42 -0.67
CA PRO A 123 5.19 -24.78 -1.11
C PRO A 123 5.78 -25.04 -2.50
N PRO A 124 5.89 -26.31 -2.93
CA PRO A 124 6.38 -26.62 -4.28
C PRO A 124 5.53 -25.93 -5.36
N ALA A 125 6.18 -25.47 -6.44
CA ALA A 125 5.51 -24.78 -7.56
C ALA A 125 4.28 -25.51 -8.13
N SER A 126 4.21 -26.85 -8.00
CA SER A 126 3.04 -27.65 -8.38
C SER A 126 1.76 -27.31 -7.60
N GLU A 127 1.88 -26.64 -6.45
CA GLU A 127 0.75 -26.16 -5.67
C GLU A 127 0.25 -24.79 -6.12
N GLY A 128 0.99 -24.06 -6.98
CA GLY A 128 0.56 -22.78 -7.53
C GLY A 128 0.29 -21.70 -6.48
N ILE A 129 1.09 -21.68 -5.41
CA ILE A 129 1.03 -20.67 -4.35
C ILE A 129 2.36 -19.95 -4.34
N GLU A 130 2.31 -18.64 -4.55
CA GLU A 130 3.47 -17.75 -4.64
C GLU A 130 3.53 -16.93 -3.35
N TYR A 131 4.68 -16.93 -2.66
CA TYR A 131 4.84 -16.28 -1.37
C TYR A 131 5.45 -14.87 -1.51
N ALA A 132 4.95 -13.95 -0.69
CA ALA A 132 5.61 -12.69 -0.38
C ALA A 132 5.60 -12.46 1.14
N PHE A 133 6.78 -12.49 1.77
CA PHE A 133 6.87 -12.32 3.23
C PHE A 133 6.99 -10.85 3.64
N GLU A 134 5.92 -10.10 3.40
CA GLU A 134 5.87 -8.63 3.55
C GLU A 134 5.61 -8.15 5.00
N ASN A 135 5.77 -9.02 5.99
CA ASN A 135 5.32 -8.76 7.35
C ASN A 135 6.11 -7.64 8.01
N THR A 136 5.39 -6.67 8.56
CA THR A 136 5.91 -5.73 9.56
C THR A 136 5.54 -6.28 10.95
N PRO A 137 6.51 -6.72 11.75
CA PRO A 137 6.22 -7.27 13.07
C PRO A 137 5.55 -6.23 13.99
N LEU A 138 4.77 -6.72 14.95
CA LEU A 138 4.13 -5.88 15.97
C LEU A 138 4.81 -6.10 17.33
N LYS A 139 5.28 -5.05 18.01
CA LYS A 139 5.97 -5.17 19.30
C LYS A 139 5.17 -4.49 20.40
N VAL A 140 4.62 -5.27 21.33
CA VAL A 140 3.80 -4.73 22.43
C VAL A 140 4.20 -5.38 23.74
N GLY A 141 4.60 -4.56 24.71
CA GLY A 141 5.16 -5.02 25.97
C GLY A 141 6.35 -5.94 25.72
N ASP A 142 6.31 -7.13 26.32
CA ASP A 142 7.38 -8.13 26.19
C ASP A 142 7.20 -9.04 24.96
N ASN A 143 6.24 -8.78 24.07
CA ASN A 143 5.87 -9.68 22.97
C ASN A 143 6.20 -9.08 21.59
N LEU A 144 6.53 -9.95 20.64
CA LEU A 144 6.80 -9.61 19.24
C LEU A 144 6.03 -10.57 18.34
N TYR A 145 5.01 -10.03 17.66
CA TYR A 145 4.11 -10.81 16.82
C TYR A 145 4.51 -10.73 15.36
N VAL A 146 4.62 -11.89 14.73
CA VAL A 146 4.94 -12.06 13.30
C VAL A 146 3.78 -12.78 12.62
N CYS A 147 3.40 -12.34 11.43
CA CYS A 147 2.39 -13.00 10.61
C CYS A 147 3.01 -13.51 9.31
N THR A 148 2.87 -14.80 9.01
CA THR A 148 3.56 -15.45 7.89
C THR A 148 2.72 -15.43 6.60
N PRO A 149 3.29 -15.78 5.42
CA PRO A 149 2.54 -15.87 4.15
C PRO A 149 1.28 -16.76 4.19
N SER A 150 1.32 -17.89 4.89
CA SER A 150 0.15 -18.75 5.15
C SER A 150 -0.76 -18.25 6.27
N GLN A 151 -0.49 -17.04 6.77
CA GLN A 151 -1.24 -16.31 7.79
C GLN A 151 -1.20 -16.94 9.18
N MET A 152 -0.14 -17.67 9.50
CA MET A 152 0.14 -18.07 10.89
C MET A 152 0.58 -16.85 11.69
N VAL A 153 0.10 -16.73 12.93
CA VAL A 153 0.59 -15.72 13.87
C VAL A 153 1.49 -16.40 14.90
N ILE A 154 2.66 -15.84 15.10
CA ILE A 154 3.69 -16.36 15.99
C ILE A 154 4.10 -15.24 16.93
N ASP A 155 4.09 -15.51 18.23
CA ASP A 155 4.72 -14.63 19.22
C ASP A 155 6.13 -15.16 19.52
N ILE A 156 7.10 -14.26 19.45
CA ILE A 156 8.50 -14.53 19.75
C ILE A 156 8.99 -13.55 20.83
N ASP A 157 9.98 -13.96 21.62
CA ASP A 157 10.63 -13.06 22.56
C ASP A 157 11.44 -11.98 21.79
N PRO A 158 11.18 -10.68 22.02
CA PRO A 158 11.82 -9.60 21.29
C PRO A 158 13.34 -9.47 21.53
N SER A 159 13.86 -10.06 22.62
CA SER A 159 15.28 -9.99 23.00
C SER A 159 16.08 -11.20 22.52
N THR A 160 15.46 -12.37 22.35
CA THR A 160 16.14 -13.63 22.03
C THR A 160 15.69 -14.28 20.72
N GLY A 161 14.54 -13.89 20.15
CA GLY A 161 13.94 -14.54 18.99
C GLY A 161 13.33 -15.91 19.27
N THR A 162 13.16 -16.30 20.55
CA THR A 162 12.58 -17.61 20.89
C THR A 162 11.06 -17.60 20.79
N GLN A 163 10.48 -18.59 20.11
CA GLN A 163 9.03 -18.73 20.01
C GLN A 163 8.38 -18.96 21.38
N LYS A 164 7.32 -18.18 21.67
CA LYS A 164 6.46 -18.34 22.85
C LYS A 164 5.23 -19.17 22.52
N TRP A 165 4.50 -18.78 21.46
CA TRP A 165 3.34 -19.53 20.98
C TRP A 165 3.18 -19.36 19.46
N ARG A 166 2.36 -20.23 18.87
CA ARG A 166 1.97 -20.18 17.46
C ARG A 166 0.49 -20.48 17.31
N PHE A 167 -0.17 -19.72 16.45
CA PHE A 167 -1.51 -19.96 15.98
C PHE A 167 -1.52 -20.13 14.46
N ASP A 168 -2.07 -21.24 13.99
CA ASP A 168 -2.25 -21.53 12.57
C ASP A 168 -3.77 -21.51 12.25
N PRO A 169 -4.25 -20.53 11.47
CA PRO A 169 -5.68 -20.41 11.14
C PRO A 169 -6.17 -21.47 10.15
N LYS A 170 -5.28 -22.31 9.60
CA LYS A 170 -5.58 -23.32 8.58
C LYS A 170 -6.29 -22.73 7.35
N VAL A 171 -5.73 -21.65 6.83
CA VAL A 171 -6.24 -21.00 5.60
C VAL A 171 -6.28 -22.02 4.47
N LYS A 172 -7.40 -22.02 3.73
CA LYS A 172 -7.60 -22.93 2.61
C LYS A 172 -6.53 -22.67 1.53
N LYS A 173 -5.87 -23.72 1.06
CA LYS A 173 -4.90 -23.63 -0.07
C LYS A 173 -5.49 -22.93 -1.30
N ALA A 174 -6.75 -23.22 -1.63
CA ALA A 174 -7.46 -22.57 -2.73
C ALA A 174 -7.58 -21.03 -2.59
N ALA A 175 -7.53 -20.49 -1.37
CA ALA A 175 -7.49 -19.06 -1.15
C ALA A 175 -6.10 -18.48 -1.43
N LEU A 176 -5.05 -19.13 -0.91
CA LEU A 176 -3.64 -18.75 -1.14
C LEU A 176 -3.23 -18.84 -2.62
N GLN A 177 -3.87 -19.75 -3.35
CA GLN A 177 -3.73 -19.93 -4.79
C GLN A 177 -4.31 -18.76 -5.60
N ASN A 178 -5.36 -18.11 -5.10
CA ASN A 178 -6.17 -17.17 -5.85
C ASN A 178 -6.01 -15.72 -5.39
N VAL A 179 -4.83 -15.38 -4.87
CA VAL A 179 -4.39 -14.01 -4.58
C VAL A 179 -3.22 -13.65 -5.50
N TYR A 180 -2.82 -12.38 -5.53
CA TYR A 180 -1.62 -11.95 -6.26
C TYR A 180 -0.37 -12.60 -5.67
N ASP A 181 -0.16 -12.47 -4.35
CA ASP A 181 0.82 -13.21 -3.58
C ASP A 181 0.20 -13.61 -2.24
N ALA A 182 0.54 -14.80 -1.74
CA ALA A 182 0.23 -15.20 -0.38
C ALA A 182 1.12 -14.38 0.58
N THR A 183 0.49 -13.49 1.34
CA THR A 183 1.16 -12.53 2.22
C THR A 183 0.34 -12.28 3.48
N CYS A 184 1.02 -11.81 4.52
CA CYS A 184 0.41 -11.19 5.69
C CYS A 184 1.25 -10.00 6.15
N ARG A 185 0.80 -8.78 5.83
CA ARG A 185 1.58 -7.56 6.07
C ARG A 185 1.67 -7.15 7.54
N GLY A 186 0.76 -7.63 8.39
CA GLY A 186 0.79 -7.34 9.82
C GLY A 186 -0.49 -7.77 10.54
N VAL A 187 -0.51 -7.49 11.83
CA VAL A 187 -1.66 -7.74 12.73
C VAL A 187 -1.92 -6.50 13.58
N ALA A 188 -3.11 -6.42 14.18
CA ALA A 188 -3.47 -5.35 15.11
C ALA A 188 -3.53 -5.85 16.55
N TYR A 189 -3.17 -5.00 17.52
CA TYR A 189 -3.30 -5.28 18.94
C TYR A 189 -4.42 -4.44 19.57
N TRP A 190 -5.18 -5.03 20.49
CA TRP A 190 -6.21 -4.32 21.25
C TRP A 190 -6.41 -4.93 22.64
N GLU A 191 -6.59 -4.08 23.66
CA GLU A 191 -6.93 -4.51 25.01
C GLU A 191 -8.41 -4.30 25.31
N ALA A 192 -9.02 -5.34 25.85
CA ALA A 192 -10.38 -5.28 26.35
C ALA A 192 -10.46 -4.47 27.66
N PRO A 193 -11.64 -3.93 28.00
CA PRO A 193 -11.85 -3.27 29.27
C PRO A 193 -11.40 -4.14 30.46
N PRO A 194 -10.83 -3.54 31.53
CA PRO A 194 -10.45 -4.26 32.73
C PRO A 194 -11.58 -5.14 33.27
N GLY A 195 -11.25 -6.36 33.70
CA GLY A 195 -12.23 -7.34 34.16
C GLY A 195 -12.85 -8.19 33.05
N THR A 196 -12.44 -8.02 31.79
CA THR A 196 -12.82 -8.95 30.71
C THR A 196 -12.23 -10.35 31.00
N PRO A 197 -13.06 -11.40 31.15
CA PRO A 197 -12.60 -12.69 31.67
C PRO A 197 -11.83 -13.54 30.66
N GLN A 198 -11.97 -13.27 29.37
CA GLN A 198 -11.33 -14.03 28.29
C GLN A 198 -10.78 -13.09 27.22
N CYS A 199 -9.57 -13.37 26.74
CA CYS A 199 -8.93 -12.53 25.74
C CYS A 199 -8.88 -11.06 26.16
N PRO A 200 -8.32 -10.73 27.35
CA PRO A 200 -8.19 -9.34 27.78
C PRO A 200 -7.22 -8.58 26.87
N ARG A 201 -6.27 -9.26 26.23
CA ARG A 201 -5.34 -8.72 25.23
C ARG A 201 -5.47 -9.53 23.97
N ARG A 202 -5.58 -8.86 22.82
CA ARG A 202 -5.98 -9.51 21.57
C ARG A 202 -5.06 -9.15 20.43
N ILE A 203 -4.78 -10.14 19.60
CA ILE A 203 -4.27 -9.96 18.25
C ILE A 203 -5.42 -10.19 17.27
N ILE A 204 -5.68 -9.19 16.43
CA ILE A 204 -6.79 -9.17 15.47
C ILE A 204 -6.22 -9.00 14.05
N TYR A 205 -6.65 -9.86 13.12
CA TYR A 205 -6.16 -9.82 11.73
C TYR A 205 -7.11 -10.53 10.76
N GLY A 206 -7.02 -10.17 9.47
CA GLY A 206 -7.80 -10.78 8.40
C GLY A 206 -7.11 -12.01 7.79
N THR A 207 -7.90 -12.86 7.14
CA THR A 207 -7.41 -13.98 6.32
C THR A 207 -7.87 -13.91 4.87
N THR A 208 -7.07 -14.50 3.99
CA THR A 208 -7.32 -14.62 2.54
C THR A 208 -8.52 -15.51 2.21
N ASP A 209 -8.95 -16.36 3.14
CA ASP A 209 -10.21 -17.12 3.02
C ASP A 209 -11.44 -16.41 3.62
N GLY A 210 -11.33 -15.11 3.94
CA GLY A 210 -12.46 -14.26 4.27
C GLY A 210 -12.91 -14.34 5.72
N ARG A 211 -11.97 -14.45 6.67
CA ARG A 211 -12.25 -14.38 8.11
C ARG A 211 -11.53 -13.18 8.74
N LEU A 212 -12.15 -12.58 9.74
CA LEU A 212 -11.50 -11.68 10.69
C LEU A 212 -11.33 -12.44 12.00
N LEU A 213 -10.09 -12.68 12.41
CA LEU A 213 -9.77 -13.53 13.54
C LEU A 213 -9.35 -12.69 14.75
N ALA A 214 -9.64 -13.20 15.95
CA ALA A 214 -9.09 -12.69 17.20
C ALA A 214 -8.50 -13.83 18.03
N VAL A 215 -7.24 -13.68 18.44
CA VAL A 215 -6.55 -14.61 19.36
C VAL A 215 -6.03 -13.86 20.58
N ASP A 216 -5.92 -14.58 21.69
CA ASP A 216 -5.36 -14.08 22.93
C ASP A 216 -3.87 -13.77 22.72
N ALA A 217 -3.46 -12.55 23.06
CA ALA A 217 -2.13 -12.06 22.76
C ALA A 217 -1.01 -12.78 23.53
N ASP A 218 -1.35 -13.46 24.64
CA ASP A 218 -0.39 -14.14 25.51
C ASP A 218 -0.31 -15.64 25.24
N THR A 219 -1.39 -16.24 24.74
CA THR A 219 -1.51 -17.69 24.61
C THR A 219 -1.74 -18.17 23.18
N GLY A 220 -2.08 -17.27 22.25
CA GLY A 220 -2.44 -17.60 20.87
C GLY A 220 -3.76 -18.36 20.71
N LYS A 221 -4.52 -18.54 21.80
CA LYS A 221 -5.80 -19.26 21.75
C LYS A 221 -6.89 -18.36 21.14
N PRO A 222 -7.81 -18.91 20.33
CA PRO A 222 -8.93 -18.13 19.81
C PRO A 222 -9.74 -17.44 20.91
N CYS A 223 -10.07 -16.17 20.69
CA CYS A 223 -11.01 -15.43 21.54
C CYS A 223 -12.43 -15.92 21.25
N THR A 224 -12.93 -16.93 21.97
CA THR A 224 -14.24 -17.56 21.64
C THR A 224 -15.44 -16.61 21.76
N SER A 225 -15.28 -15.46 22.41
CA SER A 225 -16.28 -14.37 22.47
C SER A 225 -16.31 -13.47 21.23
N PHE A 226 -15.40 -13.66 20.28
CA PHE A 226 -15.30 -12.85 19.05
C PHE A 226 -15.92 -13.58 17.86
N GLY A 227 -16.92 -12.97 17.22
CA GLY A 227 -17.64 -13.56 16.09
C GLY A 227 -18.22 -14.93 16.43
N ASP A 228 -18.04 -15.88 15.52
CA ASP A 228 -18.28 -17.30 15.75
C ASP A 228 -16.95 -17.96 16.20
N ASN A 229 -16.83 -18.21 17.51
CA ASN A 229 -15.72 -18.94 18.13
C ASN A 229 -14.31 -18.42 17.76
N GLY A 230 -14.13 -17.11 17.70
CA GLY A 230 -12.87 -16.45 17.38
C GLY A 230 -12.79 -15.89 15.96
N ALA A 231 -13.83 -16.04 15.14
CA ALA A 231 -13.83 -15.61 13.74
C ALA A 231 -15.12 -14.88 13.35
N ALA A 232 -15.01 -13.68 12.78
CA ALA A 232 -16.09 -13.02 12.07
C ALA A 232 -16.01 -13.31 10.56
N ASN A 233 -17.17 -13.46 9.91
CA ASN A 233 -17.26 -13.83 8.49
C ASN A 233 -17.20 -12.59 7.59
N LEU A 234 -16.09 -12.40 6.86
CA LEU A 234 -15.93 -11.30 5.91
C LEU A 234 -16.66 -11.54 4.59
N LEU A 235 -17.15 -12.76 4.31
CA LEU A 235 -17.89 -13.05 3.08
C LEU A 235 -19.38 -12.68 3.17
N GLN A 236 -19.87 -12.29 4.35
CA GLN A 236 -21.26 -11.88 4.53
C GLN A 236 -21.60 -10.70 3.61
N GLY A 237 -22.60 -10.88 2.74
CA GLY A 237 -23.11 -9.85 1.82
C GLY A 237 -22.28 -9.64 0.54
N ILE A 238 -21.14 -10.32 0.38
CA ILE A 238 -20.28 -10.18 -0.82
C ILE A 238 -20.91 -10.81 -2.07
N GLY A 239 -21.76 -11.83 -1.88
CA GLY A 239 -22.36 -12.60 -2.97
C GLY A 239 -21.42 -13.66 -3.52
N ASP A 240 -21.64 -14.05 -4.78
CA ASP A 240 -20.86 -15.11 -5.42
C ASP A 240 -19.39 -14.70 -5.54
N THR A 241 -18.54 -15.49 -4.90
CA THR A 241 -17.08 -15.38 -4.95
C THR A 241 -16.44 -16.74 -4.73
N ILE A 242 -15.17 -16.86 -5.10
CA ILE A 242 -14.34 -18.02 -4.83
C ILE A 242 -13.31 -17.65 -3.76
N PRO A 243 -12.74 -18.64 -3.03
CA PRO A 243 -11.65 -18.37 -2.10
C PRO A 243 -10.49 -17.61 -2.78
N GLY A 244 -9.93 -16.60 -2.12
CA GLY A 244 -8.79 -15.81 -2.61
C GLY A 244 -9.17 -14.60 -3.48
N PHE A 245 -10.25 -14.65 -4.26
CA PHE A 245 -10.65 -13.52 -5.10
C PHE A 245 -11.10 -12.29 -4.27
N PHE A 246 -11.61 -12.55 -3.07
CA PHE A 246 -11.78 -11.58 -2.00
C PHE A 246 -10.88 -12.03 -0.86
N SER A 247 -9.94 -11.20 -0.42
CA SER A 247 -8.91 -11.61 0.55
C SER A 247 -8.53 -10.49 1.50
N ALA A 248 -8.28 -10.80 2.78
CA ALA A 248 -7.76 -9.84 3.74
C ALA A 248 -6.35 -10.27 4.17
N ASN A 249 -5.34 -9.55 3.68
CA ASN A 249 -3.91 -9.83 3.91
C ASN A 249 -3.14 -8.64 4.51
N SER A 250 -3.80 -7.48 4.67
CA SER A 250 -3.25 -6.29 5.31
C SER A 250 -3.71 -6.15 6.76
N ALA A 251 -2.90 -5.49 7.59
CA ALA A 251 -3.20 -5.29 9.00
C ALA A 251 -4.46 -4.42 9.18
N PRO A 252 -5.40 -4.77 10.07
CA PRO A 252 -6.49 -3.88 10.44
C PRO A 252 -5.99 -2.63 11.16
N THR A 253 -6.77 -1.55 11.10
CA THR A 253 -6.57 -0.35 11.92
C THR A 253 -7.66 -0.30 12.96
N ILE A 254 -7.30 -0.02 14.22
CA ILE A 254 -8.27 0.07 15.31
C ILE A 254 -8.32 1.50 15.82
N VAL A 255 -9.50 2.13 15.70
CA VAL A 255 -9.74 3.50 16.16
C VAL A 255 -11.00 3.50 17.02
N ASN A 256 -10.91 4.02 18.25
CA ASN A 256 -12.05 4.09 19.19
C ASN A 256 -12.85 2.77 19.32
N ASP A 257 -12.16 1.65 19.54
CA ASP A 257 -12.71 0.28 19.67
C ASP A 257 -13.33 -0.33 18.39
N VAL A 258 -13.18 0.34 17.25
CA VAL A 258 -13.66 -0.15 15.95
C VAL A 258 -12.49 -0.65 15.13
N VAL A 259 -12.50 -1.95 14.81
CA VAL A 259 -11.60 -2.57 13.85
C VAL A 259 -12.09 -2.21 12.45
N VAL A 260 -11.30 -1.44 11.71
CA VAL A 260 -11.52 -1.14 10.31
C VAL A 260 -10.52 -1.91 9.47
N LEU A 261 -11.05 -2.66 8.51
CA LEU A 261 -10.25 -3.52 7.65
C LEU A 261 -10.76 -3.38 6.21
N GLY A 262 -9.83 -3.10 5.30
CA GLY A 262 -10.02 -3.25 3.87
C GLY A 262 -9.78 -4.68 3.41
N HIS A 263 -9.88 -4.93 2.11
CA HIS A 263 -9.59 -6.22 1.52
C HIS A 263 -9.07 -6.02 0.11
N GLN A 264 -8.29 -6.99 -0.35
CA GLN A 264 -7.89 -7.11 -1.74
C GLN A 264 -9.00 -7.79 -2.54
N VAL A 265 -9.24 -7.25 -3.72
CA VAL A 265 -9.92 -7.93 -4.82
C VAL A 265 -8.89 -8.05 -5.95
N VAL A 266 -8.77 -9.22 -6.57
CA VAL A 266 -7.88 -9.41 -7.73
C VAL A 266 -8.51 -8.77 -8.97
N ASP A 267 -8.43 -7.46 -9.02
CA ASP A 267 -9.19 -6.53 -9.85
C ASP A 267 -8.88 -6.61 -11.36
N ASN A 268 -7.71 -7.07 -11.76
CA ASN A 268 -7.37 -7.28 -13.18
C ASN A 268 -8.11 -8.48 -13.86
N GLN A 269 -8.97 -9.20 -13.13
CA GLN A 269 -9.56 -10.47 -13.58
C GLN A 269 -10.92 -10.36 -14.28
N LYS A 270 -11.91 -9.69 -13.67
CA LYS A 270 -13.32 -9.68 -14.14
C LYS A 270 -13.98 -8.33 -13.84
N LEU A 271 -14.82 -7.83 -14.76
CA LEU A 271 -15.71 -6.68 -14.50
C LEU A 271 -16.83 -6.99 -13.50
N ASN A 272 -17.07 -8.27 -13.18
CA ASN A 272 -18.04 -8.70 -12.19
C ASN A 272 -17.32 -9.25 -10.94
N ALA A 273 -16.37 -8.50 -10.40
CA ALA A 273 -15.59 -8.86 -9.24
C ALA A 273 -16.37 -8.70 -7.93
N PRO A 274 -15.92 -9.31 -6.82
CA PRO A 274 -16.43 -9.02 -5.47
C PRO A 274 -16.46 -7.52 -5.16
N SER A 275 -17.30 -7.14 -4.20
CA SER A 275 -17.40 -5.75 -3.74
C SER A 275 -16.13 -5.30 -3.01
N GLY A 276 -15.74 -4.05 -3.21
CA GLY A 276 -14.75 -3.30 -2.44
C GLY A 276 -15.22 -2.75 -1.08
N VAL A 277 -16.39 -3.19 -0.58
CA VAL A 277 -16.99 -2.74 0.69
C VAL A 277 -16.04 -2.67 1.89
N VAL A 278 -15.93 -1.50 2.53
CA VAL A 278 -15.15 -1.33 3.76
C VAL A 278 -16.07 -1.46 4.97
N ARG A 279 -15.60 -2.12 6.03
CA ARG A 279 -16.44 -2.44 7.21
C ARG A 279 -15.74 -2.11 8.52
N GLY A 280 -16.56 -1.71 9.49
CA GLY A 280 -16.16 -1.53 10.88
C GLY A 280 -16.74 -2.63 11.75
N TRP A 281 -15.90 -3.17 12.64
CA TRP A 281 -16.24 -4.26 13.54
C TRP A 281 -15.93 -3.87 14.98
N ASP A 282 -16.76 -4.32 15.90
CA ASP A 282 -16.52 -4.16 17.33
C ASP A 282 -15.32 -5.02 17.75
N ALA A 283 -14.26 -4.40 18.30
CA ALA A 283 -13.02 -5.09 18.64
C ALA A 283 -13.17 -6.18 19.71
N LEU A 284 -14.20 -6.07 20.56
CA LEU A 284 -14.48 -7.04 21.62
C LEU A 284 -15.28 -8.25 21.11
N THR A 285 -16.29 -8.00 20.28
CA THR A 285 -17.30 -9.01 19.94
C THR A 285 -17.18 -9.52 18.51
N GLY A 286 -16.42 -8.85 17.64
CA GLY A 286 -16.35 -9.20 16.21
C GLY A 286 -17.67 -8.97 15.48
N ARG A 287 -18.61 -8.22 16.07
CA ARG A 287 -19.88 -7.87 15.44
C ARG A 287 -19.67 -6.71 14.47
N MET A 288 -20.22 -6.82 13.27
CA MET A 288 -20.21 -5.71 12.30
C MET A 288 -21.02 -4.53 12.87
N LEU A 289 -20.39 -3.36 12.93
CA LEU A 289 -21.01 -2.11 13.38
C LEU A 289 -21.60 -1.33 12.19
N TRP A 290 -20.86 -1.31 11.08
CA TRP A 290 -21.27 -0.67 9.84
C TRP A 290 -20.56 -1.30 8.65
N ALA A 291 -21.11 -1.05 7.47
CA ALA A 291 -20.51 -1.38 6.18
C ALA A 291 -20.73 -0.21 5.24
N TRP A 292 -19.66 0.26 4.61
CA TRP A 292 -19.69 1.34 3.64
C TRP A 292 -19.56 0.75 2.23
N ASP A 293 -20.71 0.68 1.56
CA ASP A 293 -20.81 0.38 0.13
C ASP A 293 -20.78 1.71 -0.62
N MET A 294 -19.70 1.99 -1.35
CA MET A 294 -19.47 3.33 -1.90
C MET A 294 -20.46 3.76 -2.98
N ASP A 295 -21.08 2.79 -3.68
CA ASP A 295 -22.16 3.05 -4.64
C ASP A 295 -23.47 3.45 -3.93
N ARG A 296 -23.58 3.09 -2.64
CA ARG A 296 -24.74 3.34 -1.80
C ARG A 296 -24.28 3.98 -0.47
N PRO A 297 -23.58 5.13 -0.52
CA PRO A 297 -22.81 5.64 0.63
C PRO A 297 -23.69 6.09 1.80
N ASP A 298 -24.99 6.27 1.58
CA ASP A 298 -25.98 6.60 2.60
C ASP A 298 -26.53 5.36 3.34
N GLN A 299 -26.30 4.16 2.81
CA GLN A 299 -26.67 2.90 3.44
C GLN A 299 -25.51 2.42 4.30
N SER A 300 -25.81 2.05 5.56
CA SER A 300 -24.84 1.48 6.48
C SER A 300 -25.27 0.08 6.90
N GLY A 301 -24.34 -0.87 6.82
CA GLY A 301 -24.55 -2.24 7.29
C GLY A 301 -24.87 -3.22 6.15
N PRO A 302 -25.30 -4.45 6.47
CA PRO A 302 -25.48 -5.50 5.48
C PRO A 302 -26.54 -5.15 4.44
N PRO A 303 -26.40 -5.63 3.19
CA PRO A 303 -27.41 -5.43 2.17
C PRO A 303 -28.73 -6.10 2.60
N PRO A 304 -29.88 -5.65 2.06
CA PRO A 304 -31.15 -6.31 2.29
C PRO A 304 -31.10 -7.81 1.97
N GLN A 305 -31.94 -8.62 2.62
CA GLN A 305 -31.96 -10.06 2.41
C GLN A 305 -32.08 -10.41 0.91
N GLY A 306 -31.21 -11.30 0.42
CA GLY A 306 -31.15 -11.70 -0.98
C GLY A 306 -30.46 -10.70 -1.91
N LYS A 307 -29.90 -9.61 -1.38
CA LYS A 307 -29.05 -8.66 -2.11
C LYS A 307 -27.59 -8.79 -1.66
N THR A 308 -26.70 -8.25 -2.48
CA THR A 308 -25.26 -8.15 -2.21
C THR A 308 -24.86 -6.67 -2.13
N TYR A 309 -23.67 -6.43 -1.57
CA TYR A 309 -22.98 -5.18 -1.80
C TYR A 309 -22.70 -4.98 -3.29
N SER A 310 -22.51 -3.73 -3.70
CA SER A 310 -22.23 -3.37 -5.08
C SER A 310 -20.92 -3.99 -5.54
N ARG A 311 -20.96 -4.67 -6.69
CA ARG A 311 -19.86 -5.47 -7.21
C ARG A 311 -18.85 -4.60 -7.95
N SER A 312 -17.59 -5.05 -7.96
CA SER A 312 -16.49 -4.40 -8.68
C SER A 312 -16.11 -2.99 -8.21
N THR A 313 -16.69 -2.52 -7.11
CA THR A 313 -16.33 -1.23 -6.53
C THR A 313 -14.86 -1.24 -6.09
N PRO A 314 -14.16 -0.08 -6.15
CA PRO A 314 -12.81 0.06 -5.65
C PRO A 314 -12.58 -0.56 -4.27
N ASN A 315 -11.47 -1.27 -4.09
CA ASN A 315 -11.15 -1.95 -2.84
C ASN A 315 -10.13 -1.15 -2.00
N VAL A 316 -9.79 -1.64 -0.81
CA VAL A 316 -8.69 -1.10 0.02
C VAL A 316 -7.80 -2.27 0.37
N TRP A 317 -6.92 -2.65 -0.56
CA TRP A 317 -6.02 -3.79 -0.37
C TRP A 317 -4.84 -3.46 0.56
N SER A 318 -4.49 -2.19 0.69
CA SER A 318 -3.37 -1.69 1.50
C SER A 318 -3.78 -1.30 2.93
N MET A 319 -2.91 -0.58 3.66
CA MET A 319 -3.11 -0.26 5.09
C MET A 319 -3.86 1.05 5.26
N ILE A 320 -4.67 1.11 6.31
CA ILE A 320 -5.48 2.28 6.68
C ILE A 320 -4.75 3.08 7.76
N ALA A 321 -4.93 4.41 7.77
CA ALA A 321 -4.48 5.27 8.86
C ALA A 321 -5.67 5.77 9.69
N GLY A 322 -5.43 6.16 10.94
CA GLY A 322 -6.48 6.51 11.90
C GLY A 322 -6.13 7.72 12.76
N ASP A 323 -7.14 8.51 13.11
CA ASP A 323 -7.02 9.60 14.09
C ASP A 323 -8.11 9.43 15.16
N ASP A 324 -7.71 8.93 16.34
CA ASP A 324 -8.60 8.69 17.47
C ASP A 324 -9.29 9.97 17.98
N LYS A 325 -8.61 11.12 17.91
CA LYS A 325 -9.14 12.41 18.38
C LYS A 325 -10.23 12.93 17.46
N LEU A 326 -10.04 12.77 16.15
CA LEU A 326 -11.04 13.16 15.15
C LEU A 326 -12.13 12.11 14.97
N GLY A 327 -11.89 10.87 15.40
CA GLY A 327 -12.77 9.73 15.15
C GLY A 327 -12.84 9.37 13.68
N LEU A 328 -11.72 9.53 12.95
CA LEU A 328 -11.64 9.31 11.51
C LEU A 328 -10.68 8.19 11.16
N VAL A 329 -11.00 7.49 10.08
CA VAL A 329 -10.07 6.58 9.37
C VAL A 329 -9.91 7.06 7.94
N TYR A 330 -8.72 6.89 7.38
CA TYR A 330 -8.33 7.37 6.06
C TYR A 330 -8.00 6.18 5.16
N LEU A 331 -8.82 6.00 4.14
CA LEU A 331 -8.78 4.87 3.23
C LEU A 331 -8.03 5.26 1.96
N PRO A 332 -6.88 4.63 1.66
CA PRO A 332 -6.26 4.73 0.34
C PRO A 332 -6.99 3.79 -0.63
N MET A 333 -7.84 4.33 -1.49
CA MET A 333 -8.72 3.51 -2.34
C MET A 333 -8.02 3.01 -3.61
N GLY A 334 -8.40 1.78 -3.98
CA GLY A 334 -8.22 1.11 -5.26
C GLY A 334 -8.78 1.88 -6.46
N ASN A 335 -8.58 1.33 -7.65
CA ASN A 335 -9.42 1.62 -8.81
C ASN A 335 -10.58 0.60 -8.91
N ARG A 336 -11.53 0.86 -9.80
CA ARG A 336 -12.63 -0.08 -10.09
C ARG A 336 -12.10 -1.26 -10.89
N ALA A 337 -12.51 -2.49 -10.53
CA ALA A 337 -12.27 -3.66 -11.35
C ALA A 337 -13.08 -3.58 -12.67
N ALA A 338 -12.50 -3.79 -13.86
CA ALA A 338 -11.11 -4.17 -14.13
C ALA A 338 -10.24 -2.95 -14.49
N ASP A 339 -8.94 -3.03 -14.22
CA ASP A 339 -8.10 -1.83 -13.98
C ASP A 339 -7.90 -0.91 -15.18
N TYR A 340 -7.96 -1.48 -16.39
CA TYR A 340 -7.69 -0.76 -17.62
C TYR A 340 -8.95 -0.40 -18.41
N TRP A 341 -10.13 -0.52 -17.78
CA TRP A 341 -11.41 -0.18 -18.40
C TRP A 341 -12.37 0.51 -17.43
N GLY A 342 -12.76 1.75 -17.74
CA GLY A 342 -13.66 2.57 -16.95
C GLY A 342 -15.09 2.69 -17.48
N GLY A 343 -15.39 2.04 -18.62
CA GLY A 343 -16.71 2.15 -19.26
C GLY A 343 -17.87 1.73 -18.35
N GLY A 344 -18.83 2.64 -18.14
CA GLY A 344 -20.04 2.40 -17.34
C GLY A 344 -19.88 2.58 -15.83
N ARG A 345 -18.79 3.22 -15.36
CA ARG A 345 -18.64 3.67 -13.98
C ARG A 345 -19.78 4.60 -13.56
N THR A 346 -20.30 4.40 -12.35
CA THR A 346 -21.27 5.30 -11.73
C THR A 346 -20.56 6.59 -11.29
N PRO A 347 -21.28 7.71 -11.09
CA PRO A 347 -20.69 8.90 -10.49
C PRO A 347 -20.06 8.66 -9.12
N GLN A 348 -20.55 7.68 -8.37
CA GLN A 348 -20.01 7.30 -7.07
C GLN A 348 -18.68 6.57 -7.19
N GLU A 349 -18.58 5.61 -8.11
CA GLU A 349 -17.31 4.93 -8.40
C GLU A 349 -16.28 5.92 -8.93
N GLU A 350 -16.68 6.82 -9.84
CA GLU A 350 -15.79 7.88 -10.31
C GLU A 350 -15.29 8.75 -9.18
N LYS A 351 -16.12 9.06 -8.18
CA LYS A 351 -15.72 9.91 -7.05
C LYS A 351 -14.72 9.26 -6.09
N TYR A 352 -14.80 7.94 -5.90
CA TYR A 352 -14.06 7.22 -4.86
C TYR A 352 -12.95 6.31 -5.40
N SER A 353 -12.84 6.13 -6.72
CA SER A 353 -11.71 5.47 -7.38
C SER A 353 -10.44 6.31 -7.24
N SER A 354 -9.33 5.64 -6.95
CA SER A 354 -7.97 6.22 -6.88
C SER A 354 -7.95 7.49 -6.04
N ALA A 355 -8.54 7.38 -4.84
CA ALA A 355 -8.87 8.50 -3.96
C ALA A 355 -8.56 8.18 -2.50
N VAL A 356 -8.19 9.21 -1.74
CA VAL A 356 -8.20 9.12 -0.27
C VAL A 356 -9.60 9.44 0.22
N VAL A 357 -10.17 8.57 1.04
CA VAL A 357 -11.51 8.76 1.61
C VAL A 357 -11.41 8.75 3.14
N ALA A 358 -11.93 9.80 3.78
CA ALA A 358 -12.08 9.82 5.23
C ALA A 358 -13.48 9.33 5.62
N LEU A 359 -13.56 8.32 6.48
CA LEU A 359 -14.80 7.86 7.08
C LEU A 359 -14.87 8.25 8.56
N ASP A 360 -16.06 8.57 9.04
CA ASP A 360 -16.37 8.55 10.47
C ASP A 360 -16.29 7.12 10.98
N VAL A 361 -15.42 6.85 11.95
CA VAL A 361 -15.14 5.48 12.41
C VAL A 361 -16.34 4.84 13.11
N LYS A 362 -17.25 5.61 13.70
CA LYS A 362 -18.39 5.06 14.43
C LYS A 362 -19.54 4.72 13.51
N THR A 363 -19.72 5.48 12.43
CA THR A 363 -20.87 5.31 11.54
C THR A 363 -20.53 4.76 10.16
N GLY A 364 -19.25 4.73 9.77
CA GLY A 364 -18.82 4.35 8.42
C GLY A 364 -19.17 5.36 7.34
N LYS A 365 -19.62 6.57 7.70
CA LYS A 365 -20.10 7.56 6.71
C LYS A 365 -18.92 8.38 6.18
N PRO A 366 -18.86 8.66 4.87
CA PRO A 366 -17.81 9.48 4.30
C PRO A 366 -17.92 10.93 4.78
N ARG A 367 -16.78 11.50 5.17
CA ARG A 367 -16.63 12.89 5.61
C ARG A 367 -16.09 13.77 4.49
N TRP A 368 -15.12 13.26 3.74
CA TRP A 368 -14.56 13.88 2.55
C TRP A 368 -13.87 12.82 1.70
N SER A 369 -13.63 13.13 0.42
CA SER A 369 -12.75 12.37 -0.46
C SER A 369 -11.88 13.33 -1.29
N PHE A 370 -10.69 12.87 -1.66
CA PHE A 370 -9.77 13.58 -2.55
C PHE A 370 -9.22 12.60 -3.59
N GLN A 371 -9.50 12.84 -4.88
CA GLN A 371 -8.97 12.00 -5.95
C GLN A 371 -7.55 12.39 -6.30
N THR A 372 -6.68 11.40 -6.45
CA THR A 372 -5.34 11.61 -7.01
C THR A 372 -5.33 11.36 -8.52
N ILE A 373 -6.37 10.73 -9.05
CA ILE A 373 -6.57 10.44 -10.47
C ILE A 373 -8.05 10.50 -10.80
N HIS A 374 -8.39 11.25 -11.84
CA HIS A 374 -9.69 11.25 -12.46
C HIS A 374 -9.77 10.13 -13.49
N HIS A 375 -10.80 9.29 -13.40
CA HIS A 375 -11.06 8.21 -14.35
C HIS A 375 -9.81 7.33 -14.64
N ASP A 376 -9.36 6.60 -13.63
CA ASP A 376 -8.16 5.77 -13.72
C ASP A 376 -8.30 4.61 -14.73
N LEU A 377 -7.32 4.47 -15.61
CA LEU A 377 -7.21 3.45 -16.66
C LEU A 377 -5.81 2.77 -16.67
N TRP A 378 -5.03 2.95 -15.60
CA TRP A 378 -3.60 2.63 -15.54
C TRP A 378 -3.21 1.85 -14.28
N ASP A 379 -4.18 1.37 -13.49
CA ASP A 379 -3.90 0.67 -12.24
C ASP A 379 -3.04 1.51 -11.26
N TYR A 380 -3.28 2.82 -11.24
CA TYR A 380 -2.61 3.77 -10.38
C TYR A 380 -3.41 4.05 -9.10
N ASP A 381 -3.94 2.98 -8.50
CA ASP A 381 -4.56 3.05 -7.20
C ASP A 381 -3.60 3.52 -6.09
N LEU A 382 -4.17 3.78 -4.91
CA LEU A 382 -3.40 4.19 -3.74
C LEU A 382 -2.92 2.97 -2.95
N GLY A 383 -1.74 2.48 -3.32
CA GLY A 383 -1.05 1.42 -2.57
C GLY A 383 -0.48 1.89 -1.23
N SER A 384 0.03 3.11 -1.12
CA SER A 384 0.68 3.59 0.12
C SER A 384 -0.30 3.90 1.25
N GLN A 385 0.06 3.47 2.47
CA GLN A 385 -0.63 3.91 3.69
C GLN A 385 -0.57 5.44 3.82
N PRO A 386 -1.69 6.13 4.11
CA PRO A 386 -1.65 7.56 4.38
C PRO A 386 -0.85 7.87 5.65
N THR A 387 0.04 8.87 5.62
CA THR A 387 0.84 9.26 6.79
C THR A 387 0.27 10.53 7.43
N LEU A 388 -0.13 10.46 8.69
CA LEU A 388 -0.67 11.60 9.43
C LEU A 388 0.46 12.37 10.09
N VAL A 389 0.50 13.68 9.82
CA VAL A 389 1.52 14.56 10.37
C VAL A 389 0.90 15.83 10.91
N ASP A 390 1.56 16.40 11.89
CA ASP A 390 1.23 17.73 12.37
C ASP A 390 2.07 18.74 11.55
N TRP A 391 1.44 19.28 10.50
CA TRP A 391 2.10 20.09 9.46
C TRP A 391 2.32 21.53 9.92
N PRO A 392 3.58 22.02 9.96
CA PRO A 392 3.86 23.39 10.36
C PRO A 392 3.39 24.39 9.29
N THR A 393 2.69 25.45 9.72
CA THR A 393 2.29 26.60 8.89
C THR A 393 2.71 27.92 9.56
N ALA A 394 2.51 29.05 8.88
CA ALA A 394 2.77 30.36 9.47
C ALA A 394 1.90 30.64 10.70
N ASP A 395 0.68 30.10 10.74
CA ASP A 395 -0.32 30.35 11.79
C ASP A 395 -0.32 29.26 12.88
N GLY A 396 0.71 28.41 12.91
CA GLY A 396 0.82 27.27 13.82
C GLY A 396 0.74 25.94 13.09
N THR A 397 0.37 24.88 13.80
CA THR A 397 0.37 23.52 13.24
C THR A 397 -1.03 23.11 12.79
N VAL A 398 -1.13 22.53 11.60
CA VAL A 398 -2.38 22.00 11.05
C VAL A 398 -2.33 20.47 11.03
N PRO A 399 -3.39 19.77 11.47
CA PRO A 399 -3.46 18.32 11.33
C PRO A 399 -3.55 17.95 9.84
N ALA A 400 -2.49 17.33 9.32
CA ALA A 400 -2.38 16.96 7.92
C ALA A 400 -2.30 15.44 7.72
N LEU A 401 -2.54 15.04 6.48
CA LEU A 401 -2.32 13.72 5.91
C LEU A 401 -1.47 13.89 4.65
N ILE A 402 -0.45 13.05 4.50
CA ILE A 402 0.36 12.95 3.28
C ILE A 402 -0.02 11.64 2.59
N GLN A 403 -0.52 11.74 1.36
CA GLN A 403 -0.76 10.58 0.51
C GLN A 403 0.33 10.47 -0.54
N ALA A 404 1.11 9.39 -0.47
CA ALA A 404 1.98 8.96 -1.56
C ALA A 404 1.19 8.13 -2.57
N SER A 405 1.48 8.29 -3.86
CA SER A 405 0.79 7.55 -4.93
C SER A 405 1.75 6.79 -5.84
N LYS A 406 1.22 5.77 -6.53
CA LYS A 406 1.93 5.02 -7.58
C LYS A 406 2.47 5.93 -8.69
N ARG A 407 1.89 7.11 -8.86
CA ARG A 407 2.35 8.15 -9.80
C ARG A 407 3.66 8.81 -9.42
N GLY A 408 4.20 8.61 -8.21
CA GLY A 408 5.38 9.37 -7.78
C GLY A 408 5.05 10.75 -7.23
N GLU A 409 3.79 11.01 -6.87
CA GLU A 409 3.31 12.28 -6.31
C GLU A 409 3.08 12.18 -4.80
N LEU A 410 3.20 13.32 -4.11
CA LEU A 410 2.87 13.45 -2.68
C LEU A 410 1.81 14.53 -2.49
N PHE A 411 0.60 14.15 -2.09
CA PHE A 411 -0.48 15.09 -1.81
C PHE A 411 -0.57 15.38 -0.31
N VAL A 412 -0.48 16.65 0.07
CA VAL A 412 -0.58 17.09 1.48
C VAL A 412 -1.95 17.72 1.71
N LEU A 413 -2.78 17.09 2.54
CA LEU A 413 -4.17 17.47 2.77
C LEU A 413 -4.40 17.80 4.25
N ASP A 414 -5.31 18.73 4.56
CA ASP A 414 -5.84 18.90 5.91
C ASP A 414 -6.72 17.67 6.21
N ARG A 415 -6.29 16.83 7.16
CA ARG A 415 -6.95 15.53 7.39
C ARG A 415 -8.37 15.66 7.93
N ARG A 416 -8.79 16.84 8.41
CA ARG A 416 -10.17 17.08 8.84
C ARG A 416 -11.12 17.32 7.66
N THR A 417 -10.61 17.82 6.54
CA THR A 417 -11.44 18.35 5.44
C THR A 417 -11.11 17.83 4.06
N GLY A 418 -9.94 17.19 3.86
CA GLY A 418 -9.45 16.73 2.56
C GLY A 418 -8.95 17.87 1.65
N LYS A 419 -8.93 19.12 2.13
CA LYS A 419 -8.45 20.26 1.34
C LYS A 419 -6.92 20.24 1.24
N PRO A 420 -6.34 20.45 0.05
CA PRO A 420 -4.90 20.56 -0.10
C PRO A 420 -4.30 21.69 0.76
N LEU A 421 -3.23 21.38 1.49
CA LEU A 421 -2.39 22.35 2.21
C LEU A 421 -1.22 22.85 1.36
N MET A 422 -0.91 22.11 0.30
CA MET A 422 0.05 22.48 -0.73
C MET A 422 -0.70 22.65 -2.07
N PRO A 423 -0.27 23.55 -2.96
CA PRO A 423 -0.91 23.74 -4.26
C PRO A 423 -1.04 22.45 -5.06
N VAL A 424 -2.26 22.19 -5.54
CA VAL A 424 -2.58 21.14 -6.51
C VAL A 424 -3.10 21.82 -7.76
N GLU A 425 -2.51 21.48 -8.91
CA GLU A 425 -2.89 22.05 -10.21
C GLU A 425 -3.45 20.95 -11.12
N GLU A 426 -4.56 21.25 -11.79
CA GLU A 426 -5.11 20.44 -12.87
C GLU A 426 -4.28 20.66 -14.14
N LYS A 427 -3.61 19.61 -14.62
CA LYS A 427 -2.81 19.68 -15.86
C LYS A 427 -3.47 18.86 -16.97
N PRO A 428 -3.48 19.34 -18.22
CA PRO A 428 -3.93 18.55 -19.36
C PRO A 428 -3.09 17.28 -19.53
N VAL A 429 -3.76 16.17 -19.85
CA VAL A 429 -3.12 14.87 -20.08
C VAL A 429 -3.48 14.33 -21.46
N PRO A 430 -2.75 13.33 -22.00
CA PRO A 430 -3.11 12.72 -23.28
C PRO A 430 -4.56 12.22 -23.30
N GLN A 431 -5.22 12.39 -24.45
CA GLN A 431 -6.64 12.11 -24.60
C GLN A 431 -6.93 10.91 -25.52
N GLY A 432 -8.15 10.40 -25.41
CA GLY A 432 -8.70 9.33 -26.23
C GLY A 432 -8.46 7.96 -25.62
N THR A 433 -9.41 7.04 -25.79
CA THR A 433 -9.33 5.66 -25.31
C THR A 433 -10.12 4.73 -26.24
N SER A 434 -10.36 3.49 -25.82
CA SER A 434 -11.15 2.51 -26.55
C SER A 434 -12.64 2.87 -26.59
N GLU A 435 -13.36 2.42 -27.62
CA GLU A 435 -14.80 2.70 -27.78
C GLU A 435 -15.62 2.17 -26.59
N GLY A 436 -16.49 3.03 -26.03
CA GLY A 436 -17.31 2.72 -24.85
C GLY A 436 -16.78 3.29 -23.54
N ASP A 437 -15.69 4.06 -23.59
CA ASP A 437 -15.05 4.68 -22.44
C ASP A 437 -14.47 6.05 -22.79
N HIS A 438 -13.83 6.72 -21.82
CA HIS A 438 -13.31 8.08 -21.97
C HIS A 438 -11.99 8.31 -21.22
N THR A 439 -11.35 9.44 -21.46
CA THR A 439 -10.23 9.93 -20.65
C THR A 439 -10.65 11.20 -19.94
N ALA A 440 -10.14 11.43 -18.72
CA ALA A 440 -10.29 12.73 -18.09
C ALA A 440 -9.45 13.79 -18.84
N PRO A 441 -9.96 15.04 -19.01
CA PRO A 441 -9.25 16.10 -19.72
C PRO A 441 -8.00 16.58 -18.96
N THR A 442 -8.04 16.52 -17.63
CA THR A 442 -6.96 16.93 -16.73
C THR A 442 -6.76 15.92 -15.61
N GLN A 443 -5.61 16.02 -14.95
CA GLN A 443 -5.28 15.27 -13.75
C GLN A 443 -4.67 16.21 -12.69
N PRO A 444 -4.86 15.91 -11.39
CA PRO A 444 -4.27 16.71 -10.31
C PRO A 444 -2.77 16.40 -10.16
N TYR A 445 -1.96 17.45 -9.97
CA TYR A 445 -0.51 17.37 -9.71
C TYR A 445 -0.12 18.19 -8.48
N SER A 446 0.75 17.65 -7.61
CA SER A 446 1.24 18.31 -6.41
C SER A 446 2.48 19.17 -6.71
N VAL A 447 2.27 20.35 -7.27
CA VAL A 447 3.34 21.17 -7.90
C VAL A 447 4.36 21.80 -6.95
N LYS A 448 4.19 21.64 -5.63
CA LYS A 448 5.14 22.13 -4.61
C LYS A 448 5.82 21.03 -3.81
N MET A 449 5.41 19.78 -3.99
CA MET A 449 6.14 18.64 -3.46
C MET A 449 7.08 18.09 -4.54
N PRO A 450 8.15 17.37 -4.17
CA PRO A 450 9.01 16.73 -5.16
C PRO A 450 8.26 15.61 -5.88
N GLU A 451 8.48 15.50 -7.19
CA GLU A 451 7.93 14.44 -8.05
C GLU A 451 8.98 13.31 -8.23
N PHE A 452 8.52 12.07 -8.10
CA PHE A 452 9.37 10.88 -8.10
C PHE A 452 9.26 10.02 -9.37
N SER A 453 8.22 10.23 -10.19
CA SER A 453 7.91 9.51 -11.45
C SER A 453 9.08 9.43 -12.42
N GLY A 454 9.80 10.53 -12.61
CA GLY A 454 10.81 10.67 -13.66
C GLY A 454 10.33 11.52 -14.83
N ASP A 455 11.27 11.92 -15.68
CA ASP A 455 10.93 12.71 -16.87
C ASP A 455 10.23 11.82 -17.91
N THR A 456 9.47 12.43 -18.82
CA THR A 456 8.92 11.72 -19.97
C THR A 456 10.03 11.04 -20.78
N LEU A 457 9.93 9.72 -20.91
CA LEU A 457 10.91 8.88 -21.61
C LEU A 457 11.10 9.28 -23.08
N LYS A 458 12.35 9.16 -23.52
CA LYS A 458 12.84 9.36 -24.88
C LYS A 458 13.63 8.13 -25.32
N ALA A 459 13.81 7.99 -26.63
CA ALA A 459 14.60 6.89 -27.20
C ALA A 459 16.06 6.87 -26.72
N SER A 460 16.59 8.02 -26.28
CA SER A 460 17.92 8.16 -25.67
C SER A 460 18.03 7.48 -24.31
N ASP A 461 16.91 7.32 -23.60
CA ASP A 461 16.88 6.82 -22.22
C ASP A 461 16.89 5.29 -22.17
N MET A 462 16.83 4.66 -23.34
CA MET A 462 16.84 3.21 -23.49
C MET A 462 18.18 2.61 -23.11
N TRP A 463 18.11 1.47 -22.44
CA TRP A 463 19.25 0.79 -21.84
C TRP A 463 19.33 -0.67 -22.27
N GLY A 464 20.52 -1.23 -22.11
CA GLY A 464 20.81 -2.65 -22.23
C GLY A 464 22.29 -2.90 -21.91
N ILE A 465 22.64 -4.11 -21.47
CA ILE A 465 24.03 -4.45 -21.11
C ILE A 465 24.97 -4.35 -22.33
N SER A 466 24.45 -4.51 -23.54
CA SER A 466 25.21 -4.42 -24.79
C SER A 466 24.55 -3.47 -25.80
N PRO A 467 25.29 -3.00 -26.83
CA PRO A 467 24.70 -2.18 -27.89
C PRO A 467 23.52 -2.83 -28.63
N ILE A 468 23.54 -4.17 -28.80
CA ILE A 468 22.45 -4.91 -29.44
C ILE A 468 21.22 -4.96 -28.53
N ASP A 469 21.45 -5.15 -27.23
CA ASP A 469 20.40 -5.17 -26.21
C ASP A 469 19.72 -3.80 -26.07
N GLN A 470 20.52 -2.73 -26.00
CA GLN A 470 20.03 -1.37 -26.02
C GLN A 470 19.25 -1.06 -27.32
N LEU A 471 19.75 -1.52 -28.48
CA LEU A 471 19.06 -1.36 -29.75
C LEU A 471 17.71 -2.07 -29.74
N TRP A 472 17.62 -3.27 -29.14
CA TRP A 472 16.36 -3.99 -28.98
C TRP A 472 15.35 -3.17 -28.18
N CYS A 473 15.73 -2.68 -26.99
CA CYS A 473 14.87 -1.83 -26.16
C CYS A 473 14.43 -0.56 -26.90
N ARG A 474 15.35 0.08 -27.63
CA ARG A 474 15.04 1.25 -28.46
C ARG A 474 14.07 0.94 -29.59
N ILE A 475 14.17 -0.23 -30.23
CA ILE A 475 13.19 -0.67 -31.24
C ILE A 475 11.82 -0.87 -30.60
N GLN A 476 11.73 -1.46 -29.41
CA GLN A 476 10.45 -1.62 -28.71
C GLN A 476 9.83 -0.26 -28.36
N PHE A 477 10.63 0.68 -27.84
CA PHE A 477 10.18 2.04 -27.56
C PHE A 477 9.57 2.73 -28.79
N GLN A 478 10.24 2.62 -29.94
CA GLN A 478 9.78 3.24 -31.20
C GLN A 478 8.51 2.58 -31.77
N LYS A 479 8.25 1.32 -31.40
CA LYS A 479 7.05 0.59 -31.81
C LYS A 479 5.86 0.87 -30.89
N ALA A 480 6.11 1.04 -29.60
CA ALA A 480 5.08 1.27 -28.60
C ALA A 480 4.51 2.68 -28.68
N ARG A 481 3.24 2.85 -28.28
CA ARG A 481 2.68 4.17 -28.00
C ARG A 481 3.22 4.66 -26.66
N TYR A 482 3.72 5.90 -26.63
CA TYR A 482 4.06 6.59 -25.39
C TYR A 482 3.89 8.10 -25.56
N GLN A 483 3.11 8.70 -24.68
CA GLN A 483 2.76 10.13 -24.65
C GLN A 483 2.91 10.73 -23.24
N GLY A 484 3.62 10.03 -22.35
CA GLY A 484 3.78 10.40 -20.93
C GLY A 484 3.04 9.44 -19.99
N GLU A 485 3.02 9.80 -18.70
CA GLU A 485 2.40 9.05 -17.59
C GLU A 485 1.02 8.51 -17.95
N PHE A 486 0.13 9.39 -18.42
CA PHE A 486 -1.25 9.04 -18.77
C PHE A 486 -1.40 8.63 -20.24
N THR A 487 -0.51 7.78 -20.76
CA THR A 487 -0.66 7.22 -22.12
C THR A 487 -1.86 6.28 -22.14
N PRO A 488 -2.98 6.59 -22.83
CA PRO A 488 -4.20 5.79 -22.69
C PRO A 488 -4.09 4.39 -23.30
N PRO A 489 -4.83 3.40 -22.77
CA PRO A 489 -4.85 2.03 -23.27
C PRO A 489 -5.65 1.91 -24.59
N VAL A 490 -5.01 2.29 -25.69
CA VAL A 490 -5.56 2.13 -27.06
C VAL A 490 -4.76 1.11 -27.85
N GLU A 491 -5.34 0.65 -28.96
CA GLU A 491 -4.60 -0.16 -29.93
C GLU A 491 -3.53 0.70 -30.62
N ALA A 492 -2.26 0.43 -30.32
CA ALA A 492 -1.15 0.95 -31.12
C ALA A 492 -1.04 0.17 -32.44
N LYS A 493 -0.32 0.72 -33.43
CA LYS A 493 0.01 -0.02 -34.68
C LYS A 493 0.72 -1.36 -34.39
N SER A 494 1.42 -1.46 -33.27
CA SER A 494 2.10 -2.66 -32.76
C SER A 494 1.26 -3.50 -31.80
N GLY A 495 0.15 -2.97 -31.28
CA GLY A 495 -0.62 -3.55 -30.18
C GLY A 495 -0.11 -3.23 -28.75
N SER A 496 0.95 -2.43 -28.59
CA SER A 496 1.55 -2.14 -27.27
C SER A 496 1.67 -0.65 -26.91
N TRP A 497 1.61 -0.33 -25.62
CA TRP A 497 1.93 0.99 -25.07
C TRP A 497 2.86 0.87 -23.85
N ILE A 498 3.54 1.98 -23.54
CA ILE A 498 4.38 2.08 -22.34
C ILE A 498 3.59 2.81 -21.26
N GLU A 499 3.61 2.23 -20.07
CA GLU A 499 3.12 2.83 -18.84
C GLU A 499 4.34 3.18 -17.96
N TYR A 500 4.44 4.44 -17.54
CA TYR A 500 5.59 4.91 -16.78
C TYR A 500 5.20 6.08 -15.85
N PRO A 501 5.24 5.91 -14.52
CA PRO A 501 5.61 4.69 -13.78
C PRO A 501 4.71 3.48 -14.12
N GLY A 502 5.19 2.24 -13.97
CA GLY A 502 4.38 1.03 -14.18
C GLY A 502 3.33 0.82 -13.09
N ASP A 503 2.64 -0.32 -13.13
CA ASP A 503 1.52 -0.64 -12.20
C ASP A 503 1.99 -0.86 -10.76
N ASN A 504 3.20 -1.37 -10.56
CA ASN A 504 3.89 -1.41 -9.25
C ASN A 504 4.30 0.01 -8.76
N GLY A 505 4.08 1.04 -9.57
CA GLY A 505 4.19 2.45 -9.21
C GLY A 505 5.58 2.94 -8.80
N GLY A 506 5.63 4.22 -8.43
CA GLY A 506 6.75 4.86 -7.78
C GLY A 506 6.78 4.55 -6.28
N MET A 507 5.73 4.91 -5.55
CA MET A 507 5.56 4.56 -4.13
C MET A 507 4.34 3.65 -3.99
N ASP A 508 4.48 2.59 -3.20
CA ASP A 508 3.48 1.53 -3.07
C ASP A 508 3.24 1.21 -1.58
N TRP A 509 2.81 -0.02 -1.25
CA TRP A 509 2.33 -0.46 0.06
C TRP A 509 3.28 -0.23 1.22
N GLY A 510 4.59 -0.14 0.96
CA GLY A 510 5.60 0.17 1.99
C GLY A 510 5.43 1.55 2.65
N GLY A 511 4.66 2.46 2.05
CA GLY A 511 4.39 3.77 2.60
C GLY A 511 5.62 4.69 2.63
N ILE A 512 5.56 5.71 3.48
CA ILE A 512 6.63 6.70 3.68
C ILE A 512 6.90 6.85 5.18
N ALA A 513 8.10 7.29 5.54
CA ALA A 513 8.46 7.52 6.94
C ALA A 513 8.67 9.01 7.22
N TYR A 514 8.29 9.46 8.42
CA TYR A 514 8.40 10.86 8.82
C TYR A 514 9.14 10.99 10.14
N ASP A 515 10.20 11.81 10.17
CA ASP A 515 10.89 12.21 11.39
C ASP A 515 10.29 13.51 11.93
N PRO A 516 9.42 13.48 12.96
CA PRO A 516 8.85 14.69 13.54
C PRO A 516 9.90 15.55 14.26
N SER A 517 11.01 14.96 14.70
CA SER A 517 12.05 15.66 15.46
C SER A 517 12.88 16.56 14.55
N ASN A 518 13.21 16.08 13.35
CA ASN A 518 13.98 16.84 12.36
C ASN A 518 13.12 17.41 11.22
N LYS A 519 11.82 17.09 11.18
CA LYS A 519 10.87 17.48 10.13
C LYS A 519 11.31 17.01 8.74
N ILE A 520 11.72 15.74 8.66
CA ILE A 520 12.20 15.13 7.43
C ILE A 520 11.26 13.99 7.04
N LEU A 521 10.72 14.06 5.83
CA LEU A 521 10.03 12.94 5.21
C LEU A 521 11.05 12.09 4.44
N VAL A 522 11.01 10.78 4.62
CA VAL A 522 11.83 9.81 3.91
C VAL A 522 10.93 8.98 2.99
N VAL A 523 11.31 8.93 1.72
CA VAL A 523 10.52 8.32 0.66
C VAL A 523 11.42 7.37 -0.14
N ASN A 524 11.06 6.10 -0.19
CA ASN A 524 11.58 5.18 -1.18
C ASN A 524 10.67 5.16 -2.41
N SER A 525 11.25 5.18 -3.60
CA SER A 525 10.51 5.32 -4.85
C SER A 525 11.14 4.51 -5.98
N ASN A 526 10.31 3.97 -6.86
CA ASN A 526 10.68 3.32 -8.10
C ASN A 526 10.46 4.21 -9.32
N ARG A 527 11.17 3.88 -10.40
CA ARG A 527 11.05 4.43 -11.74
C ARG A 527 11.11 3.27 -12.72
N MET A 528 10.14 2.38 -12.64
CA MET A 528 10.06 1.20 -13.51
C MET A 528 8.95 1.39 -14.52
N PRO A 529 9.20 1.16 -15.82
CA PRO A 529 8.16 1.16 -16.84
C PRO A 529 7.66 -0.26 -17.12
N ASP A 530 6.38 -0.35 -17.50
CA ASP A 530 5.80 -1.56 -18.04
C ASP A 530 5.51 -1.45 -19.53
N MET A 531 5.64 -2.58 -20.22
CA MET A 531 5.17 -2.74 -21.58
C MET A 531 3.83 -3.46 -21.53
N LYS A 532 2.77 -2.71 -21.82
CA LYS A 532 1.42 -3.25 -21.81
C LYS A 532 0.99 -3.59 -23.24
N VAL A 533 0.20 -4.65 -23.39
CA VAL A 533 -0.36 -5.10 -24.66
C VAL A 533 -1.87 -5.22 -24.53
N LYS A 534 -2.59 -4.52 -25.41
CA LYS A 534 -4.05 -4.62 -25.49
C LYS A 534 -4.42 -5.78 -26.41
N VAL A 535 -5.15 -6.77 -25.86
CA VAL A 535 -5.55 -7.97 -26.58
C VAL A 535 -7.06 -7.91 -26.87
N PRO A 536 -7.49 -7.89 -28.14
CA PRO A 536 -8.89 -7.96 -28.51
C PRO A 536 -9.60 -9.15 -27.84
N ARG A 537 -10.83 -8.95 -27.35
CA ARG A 537 -11.56 -9.95 -26.53
C ARG A 537 -11.63 -11.34 -27.17
N ASP A 538 -11.84 -11.42 -28.48
CA ASP A 538 -11.90 -12.67 -29.24
C ASP A 538 -10.56 -13.43 -29.31
N LYS A 539 -9.45 -12.77 -28.97
CA LYS A 539 -8.08 -13.31 -28.97
C LYS A 539 -7.53 -13.54 -27.56
N VAL A 540 -8.24 -13.14 -26.50
CA VAL A 540 -7.81 -13.40 -25.12
C VAL A 540 -7.90 -14.89 -24.83
N LYS A 541 -6.75 -15.51 -24.58
CA LYS A 541 -6.65 -16.94 -24.20
C LYS A 541 -6.58 -17.15 -22.68
N ALA A 542 -6.08 -16.16 -21.95
CA ALA A 542 -5.98 -16.22 -20.50
C ALA A 542 -7.38 -16.39 -19.87
N LYS A 543 -7.48 -17.33 -18.93
CA LYS A 543 -8.70 -17.56 -18.17
C LYS A 543 -8.65 -16.76 -16.88
N PRO A 544 -9.79 -16.20 -16.45
CA PRO A 544 -9.83 -15.48 -15.20
C PRO A 544 -9.76 -16.43 -14.00
N ILE A 545 -9.51 -15.84 -12.85
CA ILE A 545 -9.56 -16.51 -11.56
C ILE A 545 -10.85 -17.35 -11.39
N GLY A 546 -10.68 -18.58 -10.90
CA GLY A 546 -11.75 -19.59 -10.78
C GLY A 546 -11.94 -20.50 -11.99
N GLU A 547 -11.43 -20.14 -13.17
CA GLU A 547 -11.55 -20.93 -14.41
C GLU A 547 -10.19 -21.45 -14.91
N ARG A 548 -9.09 -20.98 -14.30
CA ARG A 548 -7.71 -21.41 -14.58
C ARG A 548 -7.38 -22.76 -13.94
N SER A 549 -6.62 -23.57 -14.66
CA SER A 549 -5.95 -24.77 -14.12
C SER A 549 -4.65 -24.39 -13.40
N GLN A 550 -4.11 -25.30 -12.59
CA GLN A 550 -2.84 -25.10 -11.87
C GLN A 550 -1.66 -24.73 -12.80
N LYS A 551 -1.69 -25.15 -14.06
CA LYS A 551 -0.66 -24.82 -15.06
C LYS A 551 -0.80 -23.41 -15.66
N GLU A 552 -1.96 -22.80 -15.51
CA GLU A 552 -2.32 -21.48 -16.06
C GLU A 552 -2.23 -20.38 -14.98
N MET A 553 -1.80 -20.72 -13.75
CA MET A 553 -1.84 -19.81 -12.58
C MET A 553 -0.77 -18.71 -12.59
N GLY A 554 0.36 -18.91 -13.29
CA GLY A 554 1.44 -17.93 -13.43
C GLY A 554 1.34 -17.02 -14.66
N GLU A 555 0.32 -17.20 -15.51
CA GLU A 555 -0.01 -16.27 -16.58
C GLU A 555 -1.01 -15.24 -16.05
N LEU A 556 -0.60 -14.40 -15.09
CA LEU A 556 -1.37 -13.22 -14.68
C LEU A 556 -1.35 -12.16 -15.80
N GLY A 557 -1.87 -12.53 -16.97
CA GLY A 557 -2.54 -11.53 -17.79
C GLY A 557 -3.73 -10.99 -17.01
N GLY A 558 -4.14 -9.77 -17.33
CA GLY A 558 -5.46 -9.27 -16.97
C GLY A 558 -6.46 -9.71 -18.03
N PRO A 559 -7.14 -10.88 -17.90
CA PRO A 559 -8.16 -11.26 -18.87
C PRO A 559 -9.32 -10.27 -18.87
N GLN A 560 -9.53 -9.52 -17.77
CA GLN A 560 -10.55 -8.49 -17.62
C GLN A 560 -11.93 -8.92 -18.12
N VAL A 561 -12.37 -10.15 -17.84
CA VAL A 561 -13.57 -10.74 -18.44
C VAL A 561 -14.79 -9.84 -18.21
N GLY A 562 -15.53 -9.57 -19.29
CA GLY A 562 -16.62 -8.59 -19.33
C GLY A 562 -16.22 -7.27 -19.99
N ALA A 563 -14.93 -6.90 -19.98
CA ALA A 563 -14.44 -5.73 -20.71
C ALA A 563 -14.25 -6.04 -22.21
N PRO A 564 -14.21 -5.03 -23.08
CA PRO A 564 -14.05 -5.22 -24.54
C PRO A 564 -12.69 -5.83 -24.96
N PHE A 565 -11.73 -5.93 -24.04
CA PHE A 565 -10.38 -6.45 -24.29
C PHE A 565 -9.75 -7.00 -22.99
N GLY A 566 -8.70 -7.80 -23.13
CA GLY A 566 -7.78 -8.16 -22.05
C GLY A 566 -6.48 -7.36 -22.16
N ILE A 567 -5.72 -7.30 -21.07
CA ILE A 567 -4.42 -6.65 -21.00
C ILE A 567 -3.36 -7.67 -20.61
N VAL A 568 -2.21 -7.62 -21.28
CA VAL A 568 -0.99 -8.28 -20.81
C VAL A 568 -0.09 -7.19 -20.25
N SER A 569 0.20 -7.24 -18.95
CA SER A 569 1.17 -6.39 -18.27
C SER A 569 2.50 -7.15 -18.18
N ASN A 570 3.59 -6.54 -18.64
CA ASN A 570 4.93 -7.11 -18.48
C ASN A 570 5.87 -6.02 -17.98
N LYS A 571 6.74 -6.37 -17.01
CA LYS A 571 7.95 -5.59 -16.73
C LYS A 571 8.67 -5.36 -18.04
N TRP A 572 9.00 -4.12 -18.38
CA TRP A 572 9.66 -3.84 -19.64
C TRP A 572 11.16 -4.13 -19.56
N ILE A 573 11.49 -5.42 -19.70
CA ILE A 573 12.85 -5.97 -19.64
C ILE A 573 13.34 -6.41 -21.02
N SER A 574 14.66 -6.38 -21.20
CA SER A 574 15.33 -6.86 -22.39
C SER A 574 15.43 -8.39 -22.41
N PRO A 575 15.76 -9.03 -23.55
CA PRO A 575 16.02 -10.47 -23.60
C PRO A 575 17.17 -10.94 -22.69
N LEU A 576 18.04 -10.03 -22.25
CA LEU A 576 19.09 -10.31 -21.28
C LEU A 576 18.62 -10.15 -19.83
N GLY A 577 17.40 -9.68 -19.58
CA GLY A 577 16.78 -9.62 -18.26
C GLY A 577 16.91 -8.28 -17.52
N ASP A 578 17.43 -7.23 -18.16
CA ASP A 578 17.54 -5.91 -17.55
C ASP A 578 16.40 -4.98 -17.96
N PRO A 579 15.99 -4.03 -17.09
CA PRO A 579 15.03 -3.01 -17.47
C PRO A 579 15.48 -2.22 -18.70
N CYS A 580 14.55 -1.96 -19.61
CA CYS A 580 14.83 -1.31 -20.90
C CYS A 580 15.11 0.20 -20.80
N ILE A 581 15.11 0.80 -19.60
CA ILE A 581 15.50 2.19 -19.36
C ILE A 581 16.76 2.27 -18.50
N ALA A 582 17.53 3.34 -18.65
CA ALA A 582 18.80 3.49 -17.95
C ALA A 582 18.61 3.54 -16.43
N PRO A 583 19.46 2.85 -15.64
CA PRO A 583 19.46 3.01 -14.18
C PRO A 583 19.83 4.46 -13.80
N PRO A 584 19.38 4.96 -12.63
CA PRO A 584 18.83 4.19 -11.52
C PRO A 584 17.30 4.03 -11.55
N TRP A 585 16.83 2.87 -11.13
CA TRP A 585 15.41 2.51 -11.08
C TRP A 585 14.79 2.68 -9.69
N GLY A 586 15.56 2.60 -8.62
CA GLY A 586 15.10 2.78 -7.25
C GLY A 586 15.91 3.81 -6.47
N PHE A 587 15.22 4.61 -5.67
CA PHE A 587 15.80 5.68 -4.88
C PHE A 587 15.28 5.70 -3.45
N LEU A 588 16.11 6.22 -2.55
CA LEU A 588 15.70 6.75 -1.25
C LEU A 588 15.91 8.27 -1.28
N SER A 589 14.95 9.03 -0.76
CA SER A 589 14.96 10.48 -0.77
C SER A 589 14.56 11.06 0.58
N GLY A 590 15.16 12.19 0.95
CA GLY A 590 14.79 12.98 2.13
C GLY A 590 14.21 14.33 1.72
N ILE A 591 13.10 14.74 2.32
CA ILE A 591 12.37 15.98 2.01
C ILE A 591 12.18 16.78 3.29
N GLY A 592 12.51 18.08 3.26
CA GLY A 592 12.34 18.97 4.41
C GLY A 592 10.93 19.55 4.51
N ILE A 593 10.27 19.36 5.65
CA ILE A 593 8.93 19.85 5.96
C ILE A 593 9.00 21.16 6.79
N PRO A 594 8.13 22.17 6.54
CA PRO A 594 7.05 22.21 5.54
C PRO A 594 7.50 22.71 4.16
N SER A 595 8.81 22.90 3.94
CA SER A 595 9.31 23.55 2.72
C SER A 595 9.03 22.79 1.42
N GLY A 596 8.76 21.48 1.50
CA GLY A 596 8.60 20.60 0.35
C GLY A 596 9.89 20.43 -0.46
N LYS A 597 11.06 20.84 0.06
CA LYS A 597 12.32 20.78 -0.68
C LYS A 597 12.99 19.43 -0.50
N LEU A 598 13.44 18.85 -1.62
CA LEU A 598 14.30 17.69 -1.63
C LEU A 598 15.66 18.05 -0.99
N LEU A 599 15.99 17.40 0.13
CA LEU A 599 17.26 17.56 0.84
C LEU A 599 18.34 16.69 0.20
N TRP A 600 17.99 15.45 -0.12
CA TRP A 600 18.86 14.48 -0.76
C TRP A 600 18.03 13.43 -1.51
N LYS A 601 18.65 12.81 -2.51
CA LYS A 601 18.13 11.67 -3.27
C LYS A 601 19.31 10.76 -3.62
N LYS A 602 19.20 9.48 -3.31
CA LYS A 602 20.26 8.49 -3.49
C LYS A 602 19.70 7.22 -4.14
N PRO A 603 20.36 6.65 -5.17
CA PRO A 603 20.00 5.33 -5.64
C PRO A 603 20.25 4.29 -4.54
N ILE A 604 19.39 3.28 -4.43
CA ILE A 604 19.52 2.18 -3.47
C ILE A 604 19.44 0.82 -4.16
N GLY A 605 20.25 -0.13 -3.71
CA GLY A 605 20.37 -1.44 -4.37
C GLY A 605 21.57 -1.51 -5.30
N THR A 606 22.22 -2.67 -5.28
CA THR A 606 23.44 -2.98 -6.02
C THR A 606 23.18 -3.96 -7.16
N ALA A 607 24.12 -4.04 -8.10
CA ALA A 607 24.08 -5.01 -9.19
C ALA A 607 24.35 -6.46 -8.72
N ALA A 608 24.61 -6.70 -7.43
CA ALA A 608 25.12 -7.99 -6.96
C ALA A 608 24.20 -9.17 -7.30
N ALA A 609 22.88 -8.97 -7.26
CA ALA A 609 21.87 -9.96 -7.62
C ALA A 609 21.42 -9.89 -9.09
N ASN A 610 21.87 -8.88 -9.84
CA ASN A 610 21.46 -8.65 -11.23
C ASN A 610 22.54 -9.14 -12.21
N GLY A 611 22.11 -9.55 -13.40
CA GLY A 611 23.01 -9.82 -14.52
C GLY A 611 22.31 -10.58 -15.65
N PRO A 612 23.03 -10.84 -16.76
CA PRO A 612 22.45 -11.36 -17.97
C PRO A 612 21.84 -12.75 -17.74
N PHE A 613 20.64 -12.96 -18.25
CA PHE A 613 19.86 -14.20 -18.13
C PHE A 613 19.55 -14.58 -16.68
N GLY A 614 19.47 -13.60 -15.78
CA GLY A 614 19.23 -13.82 -14.35
C GLY A 614 20.44 -14.38 -13.59
N ILE A 615 21.63 -14.37 -14.20
CA ILE A 615 22.87 -14.79 -13.54
C ILE A 615 23.39 -13.62 -12.70
N PRO A 616 23.53 -13.76 -11.36
CA PRO A 616 24.02 -12.69 -10.51
C PRO A 616 25.44 -12.24 -10.90
N SER A 617 25.65 -10.92 -11.05
CA SER A 617 26.96 -10.37 -11.39
C SER A 617 27.93 -10.35 -10.22
N HIS A 618 27.42 -10.40 -8.98
CA HIS A 618 28.17 -10.21 -7.73
C HIS A 618 28.94 -8.88 -7.66
N LEU A 619 28.61 -7.91 -8.53
CA LEU A 619 29.21 -6.60 -8.52
C LEU A 619 28.56 -5.71 -7.46
N ASP A 620 29.38 -5.25 -6.51
CA ASP A 620 28.97 -4.32 -5.47
C ASP A 620 28.96 -2.86 -5.98
N ILE A 621 28.20 -2.64 -7.06
CA ILE A 621 28.03 -1.34 -7.70
C ILE A 621 26.58 -0.91 -7.46
N THR A 622 26.37 0.27 -6.88
CA THR A 622 25.04 0.83 -6.72
C THR A 622 24.46 1.22 -8.07
N ILE A 623 23.40 0.52 -8.49
CA ILE A 623 22.68 0.79 -9.72
C ILE A 623 21.26 1.31 -9.47
N GLY A 624 20.79 1.33 -8.22
CA GLY A 624 19.42 1.73 -7.92
C GLY A 624 18.44 0.67 -8.41
N THR A 625 18.39 -0.50 -7.78
CA THR A 625 17.44 -1.55 -8.17
C THR A 625 16.01 -1.18 -7.78
N PRO A 626 14.98 -1.74 -8.42
CA PRO A 626 13.63 -1.70 -7.89
C PRO A 626 13.59 -2.07 -6.41
N ASN A 627 12.66 -1.48 -5.66
CA ASN A 627 12.51 -1.70 -4.24
C ASN A 627 11.02 -1.81 -3.88
N ASN A 628 10.66 -2.82 -3.10
CA ASN A 628 9.30 -3.01 -2.58
C ASN A 628 9.35 -3.26 -1.07
N GLY A 629 8.49 -2.60 -0.31
CA GLY A 629 8.56 -2.49 1.16
C GLY A 629 8.93 -1.08 1.65
N GLY A 630 8.79 -0.86 2.96
CA GLY A 630 8.91 0.46 3.58
C GLY A 630 10.24 0.72 4.29
N SER A 631 10.38 1.95 4.78
CA SER A 631 11.47 2.36 5.68
C SER A 631 10.94 2.69 7.08
N VAL A 632 11.84 2.69 8.07
CA VAL A 632 11.59 3.19 9.42
C VAL A 632 12.64 4.24 9.79
N VAL A 633 12.22 5.29 10.50
CA VAL A 633 13.10 6.35 10.99
C VAL A 633 13.15 6.35 12.51
N THR A 634 14.34 6.55 13.08
CA THR A 634 14.54 6.64 14.53
C THR A 634 14.82 8.07 14.97
N LYS A 635 14.45 8.42 16.20
CA LYS A 635 14.84 9.69 16.85
C LYS A 635 16.36 9.89 16.91
N GLY A 636 17.12 8.80 16.88
CA GLY A 636 18.58 8.83 16.78
C GLY A 636 19.10 9.39 15.45
N GLY A 637 18.23 9.64 14.46
CA GLY A 637 18.59 10.21 13.16
C GLY A 637 19.06 9.16 12.15
N VAL A 638 18.60 7.93 12.28
CA VAL A 638 18.93 6.82 11.39
C VAL A 638 17.67 6.27 10.72
N THR A 639 17.75 6.03 9.42
CA THR A 639 16.71 5.38 8.61
C THR A 639 17.13 3.95 8.28
N PHE A 640 16.25 2.97 8.45
CA PHE A 640 16.48 1.59 8.01
C PHE A 640 15.54 1.18 6.88
N ILE A 641 16.06 0.41 5.92
CA ILE A 641 15.30 -0.13 4.76
C ILE A 641 15.98 -1.38 4.20
N ALA A 642 15.19 -2.38 3.76
CA ALA A 642 15.67 -3.64 3.19
C ALA A 642 15.10 -4.00 1.80
N ALA A 643 14.23 -3.13 1.26
CA ALA A 643 13.31 -3.36 0.15
C ALA A 643 13.92 -3.73 -1.22
N THR A 644 15.25 -3.67 -1.39
CA THR A 644 15.93 -3.81 -2.69
C THR A 644 16.18 -5.28 -3.08
N LEU A 645 16.47 -5.52 -4.36
CA LEU A 645 16.63 -6.87 -4.93
C LEU A 645 17.90 -7.62 -4.50
N ASP A 646 18.83 -6.96 -3.82
CA ASP A 646 20.13 -7.52 -3.45
C ASP A 646 20.19 -8.05 -2.01
N ASP A 647 19.02 -8.28 -1.38
CA ASP A 647 18.82 -8.83 -0.03
C ASP A 647 19.65 -8.14 1.07
N TYR A 648 19.84 -6.82 1.01
CA TYR A 648 20.52 -6.08 2.09
C TYR A 648 19.54 -5.26 2.91
N ILE A 649 19.61 -5.38 4.23
CA ILE A 649 19.13 -4.32 5.12
C ILE A 649 20.22 -3.24 5.23
N ARG A 650 19.81 -1.97 5.22
CA ARG A 650 20.71 -0.81 5.25
C ARG A 650 20.30 0.18 6.31
N ALA A 651 21.28 0.92 6.83
CA ALA A 651 21.09 2.10 7.66
C ALA A 651 21.61 3.34 6.94
N PHE A 652 20.85 4.43 6.96
CA PHE A 652 21.21 5.72 6.40
C PHE A 652 21.11 6.83 7.46
N ASP A 653 21.99 7.81 7.39
CA ASP A 653 21.81 9.07 8.11
C ASP A 653 20.60 9.80 7.51
N THR A 654 19.56 10.02 8.31
CA THR A 654 18.28 10.58 7.85
C THR A 654 18.44 11.99 7.27
N LYS A 655 19.40 12.77 7.75
CA LYS A 655 19.60 14.17 7.31
C LYS A 655 20.33 14.27 5.98
N THR A 656 21.22 13.32 5.69
CA THR A 656 22.16 13.42 4.57
C THR A 656 21.98 12.34 3.51
N GLY A 657 21.27 11.26 3.83
CA GLY A 657 21.15 10.08 2.97
C GLY A 657 22.45 9.29 2.84
N LYS A 658 23.45 9.53 3.70
CA LYS A 658 24.70 8.77 3.70
C LYS A 658 24.44 7.37 4.26
N GLN A 659 24.79 6.32 3.51
CA GLN A 659 24.77 4.96 4.04
C GLN A 659 25.80 4.81 5.17
N LEU A 660 25.36 4.31 6.32
CA LEU A 660 26.14 4.16 7.55
C LEU A 660 26.54 2.69 7.77
N TRP A 661 25.68 1.78 7.36
CA TRP A 661 25.80 0.35 7.62
C TRP A 661 24.91 -0.44 6.65
N ARG A 662 25.25 -1.70 6.43
CA ARG A 662 24.40 -2.69 5.78
C ARG A 662 24.79 -4.11 6.22
N ASP A 663 23.86 -5.04 6.13
CA ASP A 663 24.11 -6.47 6.32
C ASP A 663 23.30 -7.31 5.33
N LYS A 664 23.87 -8.45 4.90
CA LYS A 664 23.23 -9.34 3.92
C LYS A 664 22.23 -10.24 4.64
N LEU A 665 20.97 -10.16 4.25
CA LEU A 665 19.89 -10.98 4.75
C LEU A 665 19.96 -12.40 4.16
N PRO A 666 19.42 -13.40 4.87
CA PRO A 666 19.33 -14.78 4.38
C PRO A 666 18.35 -14.94 3.19
N ALA A 667 17.43 -14.00 3.03
CA ALA A 667 16.40 -13.95 1.99
C ALA A 667 16.00 -12.47 1.75
N GLY A 668 15.21 -12.21 0.71
CA GLY A 668 14.79 -10.86 0.34
C GLY A 668 14.03 -10.15 1.47
N GLY A 669 14.33 -8.85 1.64
CA GLY A 669 13.78 -7.99 2.70
C GLY A 669 12.62 -7.11 2.24
N GLN A 670 11.72 -7.64 1.40
CA GLN A 670 10.54 -6.92 0.89
C GLN A 670 9.45 -6.78 1.96
N ALA A 671 9.83 -6.18 3.08
CA ALA A 671 9.04 -5.93 4.29
C ALA A 671 9.43 -4.57 4.86
N THR A 672 8.65 -4.04 5.80
CA THR A 672 9.01 -2.82 6.53
C THR A 672 9.66 -3.20 7.87
N PRO A 673 10.90 -2.74 8.15
CA PRO A 673 11.55 -3.00 9.42
C PRO A 673 10.89 -2.21 10.55
N ILE A 674 11.01 -2.71 11.79
CA ILE A 674 10.63 -1.97 13.01
C ILE A 674 11.85 -1.72 13.89
N SER A 675 11.75 -0.77 14.82
CA SER A 675 12.75 -0.59 15.87
C SER A 675 12.11 -0.25 17.21
N TYR A 676 12.59 -0.92 18.27
CA TYR A 676 12.07 -0.83 19.63
C TYR A 676 13.19 -1.01 20.65
N VAL A 677 12.93 -0.62 21.89
CA VAL A 677 13.77 -0.85 23.06
C VAL A 677 13.18 -1.98 23.89
N GLU A 678 13.98 -2.98 24.16
CA GLU A 678 13.62 -4.10 25.02
C GLU A 678 14.72 -4.31 26.05
N LYS A 679 14.35 -4.40 27.33
CA LYS A 679 15.31 -4.57 28.46
C LYS A 679 16.49 -3.58 28.39
N GLY A 680 16.21 -2.34 27.96
CA GLY A 680 17.20 -1.26 27.88
C GLY A 680 18.09 -1.27 26.63
N ARG A 681 17.90 -2.18 25.67
CA ARG A 681 18.66 -2.25 24.42
C ARG A 681 17.75 -1.98 23.22
N GLN A 682 18.18 -1.14 22.30
CA GLN A 682 17.45 -0.90 21.04
C GLN A 682 17.75 -1.98 20.01
N TYR A 683 16.69 -2.53 19.42
CA TYR A 683 16.70 -3.52 18.36
C TYR A 683 16.14 -2.94 17.07
N VAL A 684 16.58 -3.47 15.94
CA VAL A 684 15.98 -3.30 14.61
C VAL A 684 15.64 -4.68 14.08
N VAL A 685 14.38 -4.91 13.71
CA VAL A 685 13.88 -6.23 13.29
C VAL A 685 13.24 -6.15 11.92
N ILE A 686 13.47 -7.17 11.09
CA ILE A 686 12.93 -7.29 9.73
C ILE A 686 12.51 -8.73 9.44
N ALA A 687 11.37 -8.90 8.76
CA ALA A 687 11.03 -10.16 8.10
C ALA A 687 11.81 -10.27 6.78
N ALA A 688 12.54 -11.37 6.62
CA ALA A 688 13.36 -11.67 5.46
C ALA A 688 12.93 -13.03 4.89
N GLY A 689 11.96 -12.99 3.95
CA GLY A 689 11.46 -14.19 3.28
C GLY A 689 11.33 -14.08 1.77
N GLY A 690 11.76 -12.97 1.19
CA GLY A 690 11.65 -12.72 -0.24
C GLY A 690 10.22 -12.48 -0.71
N HIS A 691 10.13 -12.35 -2.03
CA HIS A 691 8.92 -11.98 -2.75
C HIS A 691 8.98 -12.55 -4.16
N HIS A 692 7.98 -13.36 -4.51
CA HIS A 692 7.88 -14.04 -5.80
C HIS A 692 7.88 -13.04 -6.96
N PHE A 693 6.95 -12.08 -6.98
CA PHE A 693 6.88 -11.05 -8.02
C PHE A 693 8.19 -10.26 -8.21
N MET A 694 8.98 -10.03 -7.15
CA MET A 694 10.24 -9.28 -7.25
C MET A 694 11.44 -10.17 -7.63
N ASP A 695 11.25 -11.48 -7.79
CA ASP A 695 12.29 -12.46 -8.11
C ASP A 695 13.45 -12.45 -7.09
N THR A 696 13.13 -12.27 -5.81
CA THR A 696 14.12 -12.22 -4.72
C THR A 696 14.27 -13.56 -4.01
N THR A 697 15.39 -13.73 -3.30
CA THR A 697 15.68 -14.97 -2.58
C THR A 697 14.57 -15.30 -1.58
N LEU A 698 13.87 -16.42 -1.77
CA LEU A 698 12.80 -16.85 -0.87
C LEU A 698 13.36 -17.49 0.41
N GLY A 699 12.68 -17.27 1.53
CA GLY A 699 13.06 -17.79 2.85
C GLY A 699 11.97 -17.59 3.90
N ASP A 700 12.31 -17.79 5.16
CA ASP A 700 11.36 -17.76 6.27
C ASP A 700 11.91 -17.09 7.54
N SER A 701 12.98 -16.29 7.40
CA SER A 701 13.71 -15.71 8.52
C SER A 701 13.06 -14.42 9.03
N VAL A 702 13.16 -14.19 10.34
CA VAL A 702 12.99 -12.90 11.00
C VAL A 702 14.32 -12.59 11.68
N VAL A 703 14.90 -11.44 11.35
CA VAL A 703 16.27 -11.11 11.74
C VAL A 703 16.29 -9.87 12.60
N ALA A 704 17.08 -9.88 13.67
CA ALA A 704 17.28 -8.72 14.53
C ALA A 704 18.72 -8.27 14.63
N TYR A 705 18.88 -6.96 14.71
CA TYR A 705 20.14 -6.25 14.89
C TYR A 705 20.10 -5.37 16.12
N ALA A 706 21.22 -5.27 16.82
CA ALA A 706 21.40 -4.30 17.89
C ALA A 706 22.88 -3.93 18.05
N LEU A 707 23.15 -2.83 18.74
CA LEU A 707 24.52 -2.49 19.15
C LEU A 707 25.02 -3.52 20.17
N PRO A 708 26.33 -3.84 20.22
CA PRO A 708 26.90 -4.72 21.24
C PRO A 708 26.55 -4.25 22.65
N GLU A 709 26.34 -5.16 23.61
CA GLU A 709 25.88 -4.82 24.97
C GLU A 709 26.81 -3.79 25.66
N ASN A 710 28.11 -3.89 25.42
CA ASN A 710 29.12 -2.98 25.97
C ASN A 710 29.08 -1.57 25.36
N ALA A 711 28.40 -1.37 24.23
CA ALA A 711 28.28 -0.06 23.57
C ALA A 711 27.16 0.80 24.19
N VAL A 712 26.15 0.17 24.81
CA VAL A 712 24.97 0.86 25.39
C VAL A 712 25.33 1.65 26.65
N SER A 713 26.34 1.22 27.41
CA SER A 713 26.76 1.84 28.68
C SER A 713 27.47 3.19 28.53
N THR A 714 27.94 3.54 27.33
CA THR A 714 28.76 4.74 27.11
C THR A 714 27.97 6.03 26.83
N GLY A 715 26.64 5.95 26.71
CA GLY A 715 25.78 7.09 26.38
C GLY A 715 24.99 7.73 27.54
N SER A 716 25.03 7.15 28.74
CA SER A 716 24.14 7.53 29.86
C SER A 716 24.74 8.56 30.84
N THR A 717 26.01 8.96 30.69
CA THR A 717 26.72 9.79 31.67
C THR A 717 26.91 11.27 31.31
N ALA A 718 26.17 11.81 30.35
CA ALA A 718 26.20 13.25 30.05
C ALA A 718 24.85 13.93 30.35
N GLY A 719 24.69 14.38 31.60
CA GLY A 719 23.56 15.22 32.02
C GLY A 719 23.13 15.01 33.47
N LYS A 720 23.95 15.49 34.41
CA LYS A 720 23.47 15.93 35.72
C LYS A 720 23.27 17.44 35.69
#